data_AF-A0A0U3CWX1-F1
#
_entry.id   AF-A0A0U3CWX1-F1
#
_cell.length_a   1.000
_cell.length_b   1.000
_cell.length_c   1.000
_cell.angle_alpha   90.00
_cell.angle_beta   90.00
_cell.angle_gamma   90.00
#
_symmetry.space_group_name_H-M   'P 1'
#
loop_
_entity.id
_entity.type
_entity.pdbx_description
1 polymer ?
#
loop_
_entity_poly.entity_id
_entity_poly.type
_entity_poly.pdbx_seq_one_letter_code
_entity_poly.pdbx_strand_id
1 'polypeptide(L)'
;MSFVSAMDVNETQNNAVLKDNVNIIDVGSGDFSQLSHYVKSDNYIILNGDITRSPSNSDLSIEKNVTIDGNGHTINANNLGRIFSIYGGELTLKNLKLKNGNLDGPGGAILNYHGKLTIMDCTFENNRATQGGAISCDVGKTTILGTNVFSNNQATIDAGAIYNYYSELTMSGKNTFNSNQALIHNEGKGGAILNVFGGSKMTITGETIFNNNQATFDGGAIFNHQATLSMDGVNSFINNKLTGGEGKGGAINNENGTFTLSGVNTFKSNSAVRGGAIDSSFDSITTISGKNEFINNKVTGMGGAISNHLVKRFNLYGENTFESNSANNIAGVLYIFHGTSDINSKNAFNSNTASNAGGAIYLDSASMTIKGFNNFKSNSAPLGGALLLKDSTRVDILGENVFDSNTASSTGGAIRANNVKELILGNHNYFSNNKASSSGGAIYMQNSVLNTQGALYESNSAQYGGAIFLENTAFAGNYNIFKNNYASKTGSDIESYQSSINSLEYNYWNSQNKVSQNNIHNYDVSRIRNWVVIDFTIPSEIKQNTNTEVVRFKTNSFTNLGGEMPMYGVSASPNFNPSNVIIKNNVGTSQYTGPAGPVTVTVSSSNFGGSKSVNVVEGKVKTQLKGNNVVLKDPSQSANYQVTLSDVNGNVLSGKTVTITADGKKYTKTTDAKGIVSLTLSGLANGYHKVESSYAGENKYYDSSTTNGIICAFNNESTTQLQTRDIEMYFKDGTRYGVKLMDSAGKALANKEIYILISGIIYTRTTNENGEASIAINLNSGTHDVMACFPGDASNEFAFVENTIIVKPTISGNDITKHYKNGTQYYAKFVGKDGKALTNTKIKYNINGVFYERTTDANGYAKMNINLIPGRYVITATNPVNGEMYSNIVTVLTIFEGKDVVKYYRNDTQYIVKILGDDGKPKSGVTVSFNINGVFYNRVTNESGYAKMNLNLIPGDYIITAEYNGLRYSNNIKILPVLSARDVTMSYRDGTKFEVKVLDGQGNAYPNQNITFNINGVFYQKVTDDDGYARLNINLMPGEYIITSEYGTARIANKINIR
;
A
#
# COMPACT_ATOMS: atom_id res chain seq x y z
N MET A 1 15.01 -43.46 -25.56
CA MET A 1 16.19 -44.35 -25.60
C MET A 1 17.44 -43.50 -25.79
N SER A 2 18.48 -43.81 -25.00
CA SER A 2 19.93 -43.45 -25.08
C SER A 2 20.32 -41.97 -25.30
N PHE A 3 20.87 -41.23 -24.33
CA PHE A 3 22.20 -41.28 -23.65
C PHE A 3 23.43 -40.85 -24.49
N VAL A 4 23.98 -39.66 -24.14
CA VAL A 4 25.39 -39.27 -23.84
C VAL A 4 26.49 -39.43 -24.91
N SER A 5 27.20 -38.33 -25.26
CA SER A 5 28.58 -38.01 -24.76
C SER A 5 29.25 -36.80 -25.46
N ALA A 6 29.99 -36.00 -24.67
CA ALA A 6 30.97 -34.93 -25.01
C ALA A 6 30.38 -33.64 -25.62
N MET A 7 30.37 -32.44 -25.00
CA MET A 7 31.33 -31.79 -24.10
C MET A 7 32.79 -31.97 -24.54
N ASP A 8 33.23 -31.12 -25.46
CA ASP A 8 34.42 -30.30 -25.19
C ASP A 8 34.56 -29.07 -26.11
N VAL A 9 34.99 -27.97 -25.50
CA VAL A 9 35.63 -26.75 -26.04
C VAL A 9 34.88 -25.83 -27.02
N ASN A 10 34.36 -24.71 -26.50
CA ASN A 10 34.65 -23.35 -27.01
C ASN A 10 34.03 -22.27 -26.11
N GLU A 11 34.69 -22.02 -24.98
CA GLU A 11 34.70 -20.68 -24.38
C GLU A 11 35.77 -19.86 -25.10
N THR A 12 35.35 -18.97 -25.99
CA THR A 12 36.07 -17.72 -26.30
C THR A 12 35.17 -16.82 -27.14
N GLN A 13 35.32 -15.51 -26.93
CA GLN A 13 34.66 -14.39 -27.61
C GLN A 13 33.29 -13.94 -27.07
N ASN A 14 33.33 -13.31 -25.89
CA ASN A 14 32.62 -12.03 -25.74
C ASN A 14 33.65 -10.91 -25.74
N ASN A 15 33.98 -10.42 -26.94
CA ASN A 15 34.66 -9.13 -27.09
C ASN A 15 33.67 -8.04 -26.67
N ALA A 16 33.86 -7.54 -25.45
CA ALA A 16 33.52 -6.15 -25.18
C ALA A 16 34.22 -5.29 -26.24
N VAL A 17 33.54 -4.29 -26.78
CA VAL A 17 34.21 -3.24 -27.56
C VAL A 17 35.14 -2.52 -26.58
N LEU A 18 36.37 -3.02 -26.46
CA LEU A 18 37.48 -2.33 -25.84
C LEU A 18 37.69 -1.07 -26.68
N LYS A 19 37.85 0.09 -26.03
CA LYS A 19 38.50 1.23 -26.69
C LYS A 19 39.79 0.70 -27.33
N ASP A 20 40.07 1.10 -28.56
CA ASP A 20 41.05 0.53 -29.50
C ASP A 20 42.53 0.43 -29.04
N ASN A 21 42.87 0.35 -27.74
CA ASN A 21 44.24 0.29 -27.20
C ASN A 21 44.39 -0.41 -25.81
N VAL A 22 43.48 -1.30 -25.36
CA VAL A 22 43.63 -1.98 -24.04
C VAL A 22 44.29 -3.36 -24.20
N ASN A 23 45.45 -3.58 -23.55
CA ASN A 23 46.12 -4.89 -23.56
C ASN A 23 45.49 -5.85 -22.54
N ILE A 24 45.19 -7.08 -22.96
CA ILE A 24 44.73 -8.16 -22.07
C ILE A 24 45.96 -8.94 -21.58
N ILE A 25 46.07 -9.16 -20.27
CA ILE A 25 47.23 -9.78 -19.63
C ILE A 25 46.80 -10.85 -18.64
N ASP A 26 47.28 -12.08 -18.82
CA ASP A 26 47.10 -13.18 -17.88
C ASP A 26 48.24 -13.21 -16.85
N VAL A 27 47.88 -13.28 -15.57
CA VAL A 27 48.83 -13.36 -14.45
C VAL A 27 48.53 -14.61 -13.63
N GLY A 28 49.48 -15.56 -13.60
CA GLY A 28 49.38 -16.77 -12.77
C GLY A 28 49.57 -16.50 -11.27
N SER A 29 49.73 -17.56 -10.48
CA SER A 29 50.08 -17.43 -9.06
C SER A 29 51.45 -16.79 -8.88
N GLY A 30 51.61 -15.95 -7.87
CA GLY A 30 52.88 -15.27 -7.65
C GLY A 30 52.83 -14.23 -6.54
N ASP A 31 53.68 -13.22 -6.66
CA ASP A 31 53.77 -12.12 -5.71
C ASP A 31 53.44 -10.76 -6.34
N PHE A 32 53.50 -9.71 -5.52
CA PHE A 32 53.18 -8.37 -5.98
C PHE A 32 54.17 -7.85 -7.04
N SER A 33 55.39 -8.41 -7.14
CA SER A 33 56.37 -7.92 -8.12
C SER A 33 55.86 -8.12 -9.55
N GLN A 34 55.24 -9.28 -9.83
CA GLN A 34 54.64 -9.60 -11.12
C GLN A 34 53.47 -8.66 -11.42
N LEU A 35 52.54 -8.51 -10.49
CA LEU A 35 51.36 -7.65 -10.69
C LEU A 35 51.75 -6.16 -10.80
N SER A 36 52.78 -5.72 -10.08
CA SER A 36 53.26 -4.33 -10.09
C SER A 36 53.75 -3.85 -11.45
N HIS A 37 54.21 -4.77 -12.31
CA HIS A 37 54.63 -4.43 -13.66
C HIS A 37 53.42 -4.08 -14.53
N TYR A 38 52.34 -4.87 -14.43
CA TYR A 38 51.18 -4.76 -15.30
C TYR A 38 50.21 -3.64 -14.90
N VAL A 39 50.18 -3.21 -13.64
CA VAL A 39 49.29 -2.11 -13.22
C VAL A 39 49.77 -0.71 -13.63
N LYS A 40 50.96 -0.60 -14.26
CA LYS A 40 51.56 0.68 -14.69
C LYS A 40 51.16 1.13 -16.10
N SER A 41 50.25 0.43 -16.76
CA SER A 41 49.75 0.74 -18.11
C SER A 41 48.25 0.48 -18.20
N ASP A 42 47.60 1.00 -19.25
CA ASP A 42 46.16 0.80 -19.46
C ASP A 42 45.87 -0.67 -19.86
N ASN A 43 45.63 -1.51 -18.87
CA ASN A 43 45.56 -2.96 -19.03
C ASN A 43 44.27 -3.56 -18.46
N TYR A 44 43.87 -4.67 -19.07
CA TYR A 44 42.88 -5.60 -18.54
C TYR A 44 43.61 -6.86 -18.06
N ILE A 45 43.64 -7.09 -16.76
CA ILE A 45 44.40 -8.16 -16.12
C ILE A 45 43.44 -9.25 -15.66
N ILE A 46 43.76 -10.50 -15.99
CA ILE A 46 43.04 -11.69 -15.52
C ILE A 46 43.97 -12.49 -14.60
N LEU A 47 43.52 -12.81 -13.39
CA LEU A 47 44.26 -13.69 -12.49
C LEU A 47 43.90 -15.16 -12.74
N ASN A 48 44.93 -15.99 -12.84
CA ASN A 48 44.84 -17.46 -12.93
C ASN A 48 45.45 -18.16 -11.71
N GLY A 49 45.76 -17.40 -10.65
CA GLY A 49 46.28 -17.91 -9.39
C GLY A 49 46.30 -16.83 -8.31
N ASP A 50 46.50 -17.26 -7.07
CA ASP A 50 46.58 -16.33 -5.93
C ASP A 50 47.87 -15.51 -5.96
N ILE A 51 47.75 -14.23 -5.61
CA ILE A 51 48.86 -13.29 -5.50
C ILE A 51 49.10 -12.96 -4.04
N THR A 52 50.34 -13.12 -3.59
CA THR A 52 50.70 -12.94 -2.18
C THR A 52 51.82 -11.91 -2.02
N ARG A 53 51.66 -10.95 -1.11
CA ARG A 53 52.70 -9.96 -0.82
C ARG A 53 53.86 -10.64 -0.06
N SER A 54 55.08 -10.37 -0.53
CA SER A 54 56.33 -10.70 0.16
C SER A 54 56.92 -9.47 0.85
N PRO A 55 57.81 -9.62 1.85
CA PRO A 55 58.36 -8.49 2.62
C PRO A 55 59.10 -7.44 1.78
N SER A 56 59.61 -7.80 0.59
CA SER A 56 60.29 -6.90 -0.33
C SER A 56 59.35 -6.10 -1.23
N ASN A 57 58.06 -6.40 -1.26
CA ASN A 57 57.11 -5.74 -2.15
C ASN A 57 56.52 -4.46 -1.50
N SER A 58 56.39 -3.41 -2.30
CA SER A 58 55.60 -2.21 -1.98
C SER A 58 54.13 -2.41 -2.33
N ASP A 59 53.30 -1.42 -2.00
CA ASP A 59 51.91 -1.34 -2.47
C ASP A 59 51.86 -1.24 -4.01
N LEU A 60 50.76 -1.69 -4.61
CA LEU A 60 50.50 -1.58 -6.05
C LEU A 60 49.97 -0.18 -6.37
N SER A 61 50.83 0.68 -6.94
CA SER A 61 50.48 2.05 -7.33
C SER A 61 49.68 2.07 -8.63
N ILE A 62 48.51 2.72 -8.62
CA ILE A 62 47.65 2.92 -9.79
C ILE A 62 47.68 4.39 -10.19
N GLU A 63 48.13 4.63 -11.43
CA GLU A 63 48.12 5.95 -12.10
C GLU A 63 47.44 5.89 -13.49
N LYS A 64 47.09 4.69 -13.94
CA LYS A 64 46.52 4.39 -15.26
C LYS A 64 45.17 3.67 -15.10
N ASN A 65 44.45 3.50 -16.19
CA ASN A 65 43.17 2.81 -16.17
C ASN A 65 43.40 1.29 -16.21
N VAL A 66 43.16 0.62 -15.09
CA VAL A 66 43.40 -0.81 -14.95
C VAL A 66 42.11 -1.51 -14.57
N THR A 67 41.79 -2.59 -15.27
CA THR A 67 40.79 -3.56 -14.82
C THR A 67 41.49 -4.82 -14.36
N ILE A 68 41.14 -5.33 -13.19
CA ILE A 68 41.62 -6.62 -12.68
C ILE A 68 40.41 -7.51 -12.44
N ASP A 69 40.31 -8.59 -13.21
CA ASP A 69 39.39 -9.69 -12.96
C ASP A 69 40.13 -10.79 -12.20
N GLY A 70 39.70 -11.03 -10.96
CA GLY A 70 40.31 -12.04 -10.10
C GLY A 70 39.97 -13.46 -10.46
N ASN A 71 38.92 -13.69 -11.25
CA ASN A 71 38.44 -15.03 -11.54
C ASN A 71 38.25 -15.90 -10.27
N GLY A 72 37.87 -15.27 -9.14
CA GLY A 72 37.71 -15.92 -7.83
C GLY A 72 38.99 -16.04 -6.98
N HIS A 73 40.15 -15.62 -7.50
CA HIS A 73 41.43 -15.69 -6.79
C HIS A 73 41.62 -14.61 -5.72
N THR A 74 42.61 -14.85 -4.87
CA THR A 74 42.94 -13.99 -3.73
C THR A 74 44.17 -13.14 -4.01
N ILE A 75 44.09 -11.86 -3.67
CA ILE A 75 45.25 -11.00 -3.42
C ILE A 75 45.41 -10.85 -1.90
N ASN A 76 46.45 -11.45 -1.36
CA ASN A 76 46.73 -11.50 0.08
C ASN A 76 47.94 -10.63 0.43
N ALA A 77 47.73 -9.58 1.22
CA ALA A 77 48.81 -8.71 1.66
C ALA A 77 49.65 -9.28 2.82
N ASN A 78 49.27 -10.45 3.38
CA ASN A 78 50.03 -11.14 4.43
C ASN A 78 50.34 -10.30 5.68
N ASN A 79 49.54 -9.26 5.95
CA ASN A 79 49.75 -8.25 6.98
C ASN A 79 51.04 -7.41 6.80
N LEU A 80 51.59 -7.36 5.59
CA LEU A 80 52.86 -6.68 5.28
C LEU A 80 52.67 -5.24 4.77
N GLY A 81 51.43 -4.74 4.70
CA GLY A 81 51.09 -3.40 4.24
C GLY A 81 49.78 -3.37 3.45
N ARG A 82 49.56 -2.29 2.70
CA ARG A 82 48.38 -2.09 1.84
C ARG A 82 48.46 -2.87 0.52
N ILE A 83 47.34 -3.17 -0.12
CA ILE A 83 47.34 -3.82 -1.44
C ILE A 83 47.50 -2.77 -2.56
N PHE A 84 46.55 -1.83 -2.69
CA PHE A 84 46.50 -0.84 -3.76
C PHE A 84 46.54 0.59 -3.25
N SER A 85 47.27 1.46 -3.96
CA SER A 85 47.26 2.91 -3.76
C SER A 85 46.93 3.60 -5.09
N ILE A 86 45.80 4.31 -5.15
CA ILE A 86 45.30 4.95 -6.38
C ILE A 86 45.58 6.45 -6.29
N TYR A 87 46.59 6.91 -7.02
CA TYR A 87 46.99 8.32 -7.10
C TYR A 87 46.41 9.02 -8.34
N GLY A 88 45.98 8.25 -9.34
CA GLY A 88 45.31 8.73 -10.55
C GLY A 88 44.76 7.56 -11.40
N GLY A 89 43.91 7.86 -12.38
CA GLY A 89 43.29 6.84 -13.24
C GLY A 89 42.08 6.13 -12.64
N GLU A 90 41.64 5.06 -13.31
CA GLU A 90 40.48 4.24 -12.92
C GLU A 90 40.90 2.80 -12.63
N LEU A 91 40.71 2.34 -11.39
CA LEU A 91 40.86 0.94 -11.01
C LEU A 91 39.49 0.26 -10.98
N THR A 92 39.29 -0.77 -11.79
CA THR A 92 38.13 -1.67 -11.70
C THR A 92 38.57 -3.03 -11.18
N LEU A 93 37.99 -3.47 -10.05
CA LEU A 93 38.21 -4.79 -9.46
C LEU A 93 36.97 -5.65 -9.62
N LYS A 94 37.13 -6.89 -10.12
CA LYS A 94 36.04 -7.85 -10.33
C LYS A 94 36.39 -9.21 -9.74
N ASN A 95 35.43 -9.90 -9.12
CA ASN A 95 35.56 -11.31 -8.71
C ASN A 95 36.82 -11.61 -7.87
N LEU A 96 37.20 -10.71 -6.96
CA LEU A 96 38.46 -10.77 -6.20
C LEU A 96 38.23 -10.94 -4.70
N LYS A 97 39.13 -11.66 -4.04
CA LYS A 97 39.28 -11.61 -2.59
C LYS A 97 40.52 -10.81 -2.21
N LEU A 98 40.33 -9.71 -1.49
CA LEU A 98 41.40 -8.85 -0.96
C LEU A 98 41.47 -9.04 0.55
N LYS A 99 42.58 -9.59 1.06
CA LYS A 99 42.69 -9.92 2.48
C LYS A 99 44.01 -9.59 3.12
N ASN A 100 43.96 -9.46 4.45
CA ASN A 100 45.12 -9.24 5.33
C ASN A 100 45.98 -8.06 4.90
N GLY A 101 45.39 -7.02 4.32
CA GLY A 101 46.03 -5.72 4.24
C GLY A 101 46.19 -5.17 5.66
N ASN A 102 47.38 -4.73 6.04
CA ASN A 102 47.62 -4.20 7.39
C ASN A 102 48.63 -3.05 7.34
N LEU A 103 48.15 -1.84 7.57
CA LEU A 103 48.99 -0.65 7.55
C LEU A 103 48.62 0.29 8.70
N ASP A 104 49.62 0.86 9.36
CA ASP A 104 49.43 2.02 10.24
C ASP A 104 49.28 3.29 9.39
N GLY A 105 48.14 3.37 8.70
CA GLY A 105 47.79 4.41 7.74
C GLY A 105 46.39 4.17 7.16
N PRO A 106 45.90 5.03 6.25
CA PRO A 106 44.57 4.91 5.69
C PRO A 106 44.47 3.73 4.70
N GLY A 107 43.37 2.99 4.71
CA GLY A 107 43.09 1.93 3.73
C GLY A 107 43.97 0.70 3.89
N GLY A 108 43.44 -0.36 4.51
CA GLY A 108 44.20 -1.60 4.73
C GLY A 108 44.36 -2.39 3.44
N ALA A 109 43.31 -2.52 2.63
CA ALA A 109 43.42 -3.07 1.29
C ALA A 109 43.68 -1.98 0.25
N ILE A 110 42.91 -0.88 0.27
CA ILE A 110 42.93 0.13 -0.79
C ILE A 110 42.92 1.55 -0.21
N LEU A 111 43.80 2.41 -0.72
CA LEU A 111 43.69 3.86 -0.60
C LEU A 111 43.35 4.43 -1.97
N ASN A 112 42.22 5.12 -2.07
CA ASN A 112 41.87 5.93 -3.22
C ASN A 112 42.07 7.42 -2.89
N TYR A 113 43.16 8.01 -3.37
CA TYR A 113 43.56 9.37 -3.00
C TYR A 113 43.02 10.46 -3.94
N HIS A 114 42.81 10.16 -5.23
CA HIS A 114 42.17 11.08 -6.20
C HIS A 114 41.56 10.37 -7.42
N GLY A 115 41.63 9.04 -7.50
CA GLY A 115 41.21 8.27 -8.67
C GLY A 115 39.74 7.83 -8.64
N LYS A 116 39.39 6.98 -9.60
CA LYS A 116 38.11 6.27 -9.65
C LYS A 116 38.32 4.81 -9.26
N LEU A 117 37.51 4.32 -8.35
CA LEU A 117 37.50 2.92 -7.92
C LEU A 117 36.13 2.31 -8.24
N THR A 118 36.11 1.25 -9.03
CA THR A 118 34.91 0.44 -9.30
C THR A 118 35.13 -0.96 -8.73
N ILE A 119 34.21 -1.43 -7.89
CA ILE A 119 34.27 -2.75 -7.25
C ILE A 119 33.06 -3.56 -7.67
N MET A 120 33.29 -4.80 -8.12
CA MET A 120 32.23 -5.71 -8.55
C MET A 120 32.47 -7.13 -8.03
N ASP A 121 31.52 -7.66 -7.27
CA ASP A 121 31.55 -9.06 -6.82
C ASP A 121 32.84 -9.43 -6.05
N CYS A 122 33.32 -8.51 -5.20
CA CYS A 122 34.57 -8.67 -4.44
C CYS A 122 34.33 -8.93 -2.95
N THR A 123 35.32 -9.54 -2.30
CA THR A 123 35.36 -9.76 -0.84
C THR A 123 36.58 -9.07 -0.22
N PHE A 124 36.35 -8.25 0.80
CA PHE A 124 37.38 -7.60 1.62
C PHE A 124 37.34 -8.23 3.01
N GLU A 125 38.38 -8.97 3.37
CA GLU A 125 38.41 -9.76 4.61
C GLU A 125 39.65 -9.49 5.46
N ASN A 126 39.46 -9.30 6.78
CA ASN A 126 40.54 -9.17 7.76
C ASN A 126 41.55 -8.07 7.41
N ASN A 127 41.12 -7.01 6.72
CA ASN A 127 41.99 -5.88 6.44
C ASN A 127 41.97 -4.93 7.64
N ARG A 128 43.14 -4.40 7.97
CA ARG A 128 43.40 -3.51 9.10
C ARG A 128 44.08 -2.24 8.65
N ALA A 129 43.59 -1.12 9.16
CA ALA A 129 44.14 0.20 8.86
C ALA A 129 43.97 1.14 10.05
N THR A 130 44.52 2.35 9.97
CA THR A 130 44.20 3.43 10.91
C THR A 130 42.80 3.98 10.67
N GLN A 131 42.46 4.18 9.39
CA GLN A 131 41.13 4.59 8.94
C GLN A 131 40.73 3.76 7.73
N GLY A 132 39.50 3.27 7.68
CA GLY A 132 39.02 2.47 6.55
C GLY A 132 39.74 1.13 6.50
N GLY A 133 39.38 0.23 7.41
CA GLY A 133 40.08 -1.06 7.58
C GLY A 133 40.27 -1.81 6.27
N ALA A 134 39.29 -1.74 5.36
CA ALA A 134 39.44 -2.19 3.97
C ALA A 134 39.83 -1.05 3.02
N ILE A 135 39.02 -0.01 2.93
CA ILE A 135 39.13 1.04 1.91
C ILE A 135 39.14 2.41 2.58
N SER A 136 40.07 3.27 2.19
CA SER A 136 39.98 4.70 2.45
C SER A 136 39.87 5.46 1.13
N CYS A 137 38.89 6.35 1.04
CA CYS A 137 38.64 7.25 -0.09
C CYS A 137 38.80 8.69 0.39
N ASP A 138 39.80 9.37 -0.16
CA ASP A 138 40.10 10.78 0.07
C ASP A 138 39.93 11.47 -1.28
N VAL A 139 38.98 12.41 -1.44
CA VAL A 139 38.71 13.19 -2.69
C VAL A 139 38.32 12.37 -3.95
N GLY A 140 38.58 11.06 -4.01
CA GLY A 140 38.26 10.18 -5.12
C GLY A 140 36.77 9.81 -5.23
N LYS A 141 36.44 9.02 -6.26
CA LYS A 141 35.09 8.46 -6.45
C LYS A 141 35.11 6.95 -6.38
N THR A 142 34.22 6.37 -5.58
CA THR A 142 34.10 4.92 -5.40
C THR A 142 32.70 4.44 -5.75
N THR A 143 32.62 3.45 -6.63
CA THR A 143 31.37 2.82 -7.08
C THR A 143 31.43 1.33 -6.77
N ILE A 144 30.46 0.84 -6.01
CA ILE A 144 30.34 -0.58 -5.61
C ILE A 144 29.07 -1.16 -6.24
N LEU A 145 29.22 -2.23 -7.03
CA LEU A 145 28.17 -2.88 -7.81
C LEU A 145 28.19 -4.39 -7.57
N GLY A 146 27.09 -5.09 -7.86
CA GLY A 146 27.04 -6.56 -7.75
C GLY A 146 26.90 -7.06 -6.31
N THR A 147 27.62 -8.13 -5.95
CA THR A 147 27.54 -8.84 -4.67
C THR A 147 28.84 -8.71 -3.89
N ASN A 148 28.96 -7.72 -3.00
CA ASN A 148 30.22 -7.47 -2.28
C ASN A 148 30.12 -7.82 -0.81
N VAL A 149 31.25 -8.26 -0.24
CA VAL A 149 31.35 -8.61 1.19
C VAL A 149 32.52 -7.87 1.82
N PHE A 150 32.25 -7.15 2.90
CA PHE A 150 33.23 -6.53 3.79
C PHE A 150 33.09 -7.21 5.15
N SER A 151 34.01 -8.10 5.47
CA SER A 151 33.93 -8.93 6.68
C SER A 151 35.17 -8.82 7.57
N ASN A 152 34.95 -8.61 8.86
CA ASN A 152 36.01 -8.60 9.88
C ASN A 152 37.12 -7.58 9.61
N ASN A 153 36.82 -6.50 8.88
CA ASN A 153 37.79 -5.43 8.68
C ASN A 153 37.82 -4.54 9.94
N GLN A 154 39.00 -4.03 10.26
CA GLN A 154 39.26 -3.32 11.51
C GLN A 154 39.97 -2.00 11.24
N ALA A 155 39.44 -0.92 11.81
CA ALA A 155 40.18 0.33 11.91
C ALA A 155 40.66 0.52 13.34
N THR A 156 41.91 0.96 13.50
CA THR A 156 42.38 1.35 14.83
C THR A 156 41.66 2.60 15.31
N ILE A 157 41.28 3.53 14.41
CA ILE A 157 40.53 4.75 14.75
C ILE A 157 39.09 4.66 14.21
N ASP A 158 38.87 4.92 12.93
CA ASP A 158 37.53 5.12 12.35
C ASP A 158 37.28 4.26 11.11
N ALA A 159 36.01 3.94 10.86
CA ALA A 159 35.56 3.20 9.69
C ALA A 159 36.15 1.79 9.57
N GLY A 160 35.53 0.83 10.25
CA GLY A 160 36.04 -0.55 10.25
C GLY A 160 36.21 -1.14 8.86
N ALA A 161 35.40 -0.74 7.87
CA ALA A 161 35.57 -1.12 6.47
C ALA A 161 35.92 0.07 5.55
N ILE A 162 35.05 1.07 5.42
CA ILE A 162 35.17 2.13 4.39
C ILE A 162 35.17 3.52 4.99
N TYR A 163 36.28 4.24 4.85
CA TYR A 163 36.39 5.66 5.18
C TYR A 163 36.16 6.52 3.93
N ASN A 164 35.14 7.36 3.92
CA ASN A 164 34.77 8.25 2.82
C ASN A 164 34.90 9.73 3.26
N TYR A 165 35.99 10.37 2.83
CA TYR A 165 36.40 11.71 3.20
C TYR A 165 36.52 12.61 1.97
N TYR A 166 35.82 13.74 1.99
CA TYR A 166 35.62 14.65 0.84
C TYR A 166 35.34 13.96 -0.51
N SER A 167 34.63 12.83 -0.50
CA SER A 167 34.51 11.92 -1.65
C SER A 167 33.07 11.43 -1.91
N GLU A 168 32.86 10.82 -3.09
CA GLU A 168 31.58 10.22 -3.48
C GLU A 168 31.64 8.69 -3.40
N LEU A 169 30.80 8.10 -2.56
CA LEU A 169 30.58 6.65 -2.45
C LEU A 169 29.18 6.29 -2.95
N THR A 170 29.09 5.52 -4.02
CA THR A 170 27.83 4.96 -4.53
C THR A 170 27.82 3.45 -4.41
N MET A 171 26.77 2.90 -3.78
CA MET A 171 26.59 1.46 -3.61
C MET A 171 25.24 1.02 -4.20
N SER A 172 25.28 -0.02 -5.01
CA SER A 172 24.12 -0.72 -5.56
C SER A 172 24.40 -2.23 -5.60
N GLY A 173 23.38 -3.06 -5.85
CA GLY A 173 23.50 -4.52 -5.70
C GLY A 173 23.41 -4.97 -4.23
N LYS A 174 23.81 -6.22 -3.89
CA LYS A 174 23.91 -6.71 -2.49
C LYS A 174 25.26 -6.35 -1.96
N ASN A 175 25.27 -5.63 -0.86
CA ASN A 175 26.49 -5.37 -0.13
C ASN A 175 26.31 -5.87 1.30
N THR A 176 27.26 -6.66 1.78
CA THR A 176 27.23 -7.19 3.15
C THR A 176 28.41 -6.63 3.93
N PHE A 177 28.13 -5.86 4.96
CA PHE A 177 29.09 -5.40 5.95
C PHE A 177 28.87 -6.22 7.23
N ASN A 178 29.76 -7.16 7.50
CA ASN A 178 29.61 -8.09 8.61
C ASN A 178 30.80 -8.02 9.58
N SER A 179 30.51 -7.75 10.86
CA SER A 179 31.52 -7.77 11.93
C SER A 179 32.71 -6.83 11.71
N ASN A 180 32.52 -5.70 11.02
CA ASN A 180 33.56 -4.68 10.89
C ASN A 180 33.61 -3.82 12.17
N GLN A 181 34.82 -3.37 12.55
CA GLN A 181 35.04 -2.75 13.84
C GLN A 181 35.92 -1.50 13.78
N ALA A 182 35.50 -0.45 14.47
CA ALA A 182 36.35 0.69 14.85
C ALA A 182 36.78 0.51 16.32
N LEU A 183 38.10 0.41 16.56
CA LEU A 183 38.64 -0.16 17.81
C LEU A 183 39.12 0.87 18.86
N ILE A 184 39.40 2.13 18.48
CA ILE A 184 39.94 3.12 19.43
C ILE A 184 38.95 3.29 20.57
N HIS A 185 39.41 3.16 21.80
CA HIS A 185 38.53 3.20 22.96
C HIS A 185 37.86 4.58 23.09
N ASN A 186 36.53 4.61 23.17
CA ASN A 186 35.68 5.80 23.33
C ASN A 186 35.81 6.90 22.25
N GLU A 187 36.47 6.67 21.12
CA GLU A 187 36.56 7.67 20.05
C GLU A 187 36.17 7.14 18.67
N GLY A 188 36.01 5.82 18.52
CA GLY A 188 35.91 5.16 17.23
C GLY A 188 34.52 5.31 16.63
N LYS A 189 34.48 5.72 15.35
CA LYS A 189 33.24 6.05 14.65
C LYS A 189 33.05 5.20 13.39
N GLY A 190 31.81 4.85 13.10
CA GLY A 190 31.44 4.11 11.89
C GLY A 190 31.99 2.69 11.91
N GLY A 191 31.34 1.77 12.62
CA GLY A 191 31.87 0.40 12.75
C GLY A 191 32.09 -0.30 11.40
N ALA A 192 31.29 0.03 10.39
CA ALA A 192 31.55 -0.33 9.00
C ALA A 192 32.02 0.87 8.16
N ILE A 193 31.26 1.96 8.15
CA ILE A 193 31.47 3.06 7.21
C ILE A 193 31.47 4.40 7.94
N LEU A 194 32.39 5.27 7.57
CA LEU A 194 32.38 6.67 7.96
C LEU A 194 32.28 7.55 6.71
N ASN A 195 31.33 8.48 6.70
CA ASN A 195 31.11 9.46 5.63
C ASN A 195 31.19 10.88 6.20
N VAL A 196 32.19 11.67 5.82
CA VAL A 196 32.51 12.91 6.57
C VAL A 196 32.94 14.12 5.73
N PHE A 197 32.55 15.30 6.22
CA PHE A 197 32.83 16.66 5.73
C PHE A 197 32.07 17.12 4.48
N GLY A 198 31.90 18.46 4.35
CA GLY A 198 30.87 19.18 3.58
C GLY A 198 30.69 18.84 2.10
N GLY A 199 31.62 18.11 1.48
CA GLY A 199 31.50 17.65 0.09
C GLY A 199 31.15 16.16 -0.04
N SER A 200 31.25 15.38 1.02
CA SER A 200 31.10 13.93 0.97
C SER A 200 29.66 13.50 0.75
N LYS A 201 29.48 12.56 -0.16
CA LYS A 201 28.17 11.99 -0.50
C LYS A 201 28.23 10.48 -0.53
N MET A 202 27.30 9.88 0.21
CA MET A 202 27.07 8.44 0.21
C MET A 202 25.66 8.14 -0.29
N THR A 203 25.55 7.29 -1.31
CA THR A 203 24.26 6.87 -1.89
C THR A 203 24.15 5.35 -1.92
N ILE A 204 23.08 4.81 -1.34
CA ILE A 204 22.76 3.37 -1.32
C ILE A 204 21.40 3.15 -2.00
N THR A 205 21.37 2.38 -3.09
CA THR A 205 20.12 2.04 -3.81
C THR A 205 19.84 0.53 -3.91
N GLY A 206 20.75 -0.26 -3.35
CA GLY A 206 20.83 -1.73 -3.39
C GLY A 206 20.07 -2.50 -2.29
N GLU A 207 20.40 -3.79 -2.13
CA GLU A 207 20.41 -4.38 -0.79
C GLU A 207 21.68 -4.00 -0.10
N THR A 208 21.57 -3.55 1.13
CA THR A 208 22.75 -3.55 2.00
C THR A 208 22.40 -4.15 3.34
N ILE A 209 23.18 -5.15 3.75
CA ILE A 209 23.09 -5.77 5.06
C ILE A 209 24.27 -5.27 5.88
N PHE A 210 23.97 -4.55 6.96
CA PHE A 210 24.92 -4.22 8.03
C PHE A 210 24.63 -5.12 9.22
N ASN A 211 25.48 -6.11 9.45
CA ASN A 211 25.29 -7.11 10.50
C ASN A 211 26.46 -7.12 11.49
N ASN A 212 26.16 -7.03 12.78
CA ASN A 212 27.14 -7.10 13.87
C ASN A 212 28.32 -6.12 13.74
N ASN A 213 28.16 -4.99 13.05
CA ASN A 213 29.21 -3.98 13.00
C ASN A 213 29.26 -3.24 14.34
N GLN A 214 30.47 -2.85 14.73
CA GLN A 214 30.72 -2.32 16.06
C GLN A 214 31.61 -1.09 16.00
N ALA A 215 31.18 -0.04 16.69
CA ALA A 215 32.02 1.11 17.00
C ALA A 215 32.12 1.25 18.53
N THR A 216 33.16 1.91 19.00
CA THR A 216 33.31 2.22 20.43
C THR A 216 32.60 3.51 20.80
N PHE A 217 32.42 4.46 19.87
CA PHE A 217 31.77 5.74 20.14
C PHE A 217 30.50 5.93 19.32
N ASP A 218 30.54 6.30 18.03
CA ASP A 218 29.32 6.66 17.30
C ASP A 218 29.11 5.88 16.00
N GLY A 219 27.85 5.58 15.67
CA GLY A 219 27.49 4.92 14.42
C GLY A 219 27.99 3.48 14.36
N GLY A 220 27.32 2.56 15.05
CA GLY A 220 27.76 1.17 15.13
C GLY A 220 27.94 0.50 13.76
N ALA A 221 27.19 0.92 12.74
CA ALA A 221 27.48 0.62 11.34
C ALA A 221 27.98 1.84 10.57
N ILE A 222 27.22 2.94 10.55
CA ILE A 222 27.50 4.12 9.73
C ILE A 222 27.59 5.36 10.60
N PHE A 223 28.65 6.15 10.42
CA PHE A 223 28.76 7.51 10.94
C PHE A 223 28.76 8.52 9.79
N ASN A 224 27.77 9.40 9.74
CA ASN A 224 27.63 10.47 8.76
C ASN A 224 27.81 11.83 9.44
N HIS A 225 28.86 12.57 9.11
CA HIS A 225 29.14 13.86 9.77
C HIS A 225 29.42 14.98 8.77
N GLN A 226 28.68 16.09 8.86
CA GLN A 226 28.80 17.20 7.90
C GLN A 226 28.70 16.75 6.44
N ALA A 227 27.99 15.66 6.16
CA ALA A 227 27.95 15.00 4.87
C ALA A 227 26.52 14.57 4.49
N THR A 228 26.34 14.09 3.26
CA THR A 228 25.04 13.61 2.76
C THR A 228 25.01 12.09 2.70
N LEU A 229 24.03 11.47 3.38
CA LEU A 229 23.67 10.07 3.26
C LEU A 229 22.27 9.93 2.65
N SER A 230 22.17 9.25 1.51
CA SER A 230 20.90 8.92 0.86
C SER A 230 20.76 7.41 0.72
N MET A 231 19.66 6.85 1.23
CA MET A 231 19.36 5.42 1.17
C MET A 231 17.96 5.22 0.56
N ASP A 232 17.90 4.63 -0.63
CA ASP A 232 16.67 4.34 -1.36
C ASP A 232 16.70 2.90 -1.90
N GLY A 233 16.44 1.92 -1.03
CA GLY A 233 16.61 0.51 -1.35
C GLY A 233 15.95 -0.42 -0.33
N VAL A 234 16.50 -1.64 -0.22
CA VAL A 234 16.09 -2.63 0.79
C VAL A 234 17.26 -2.89 1.71
N ASN A 235 17.36 -2.17 2.83
CA ASN A 235 18.53 -2.26 3.70
C ASN A 235 18.18 -2.89 5.04
N SER A 236 19.10 -3.69 5.58
CA SER A 236 18.96 -4.34 6.88
C SER A 236 20.11 -3.97 7.80
N PHE A 237 19.80 -3.36 8.94
CA PHE A 237 20.73 -3.09 10.03
C PHE A 237 20.39 -3.99 11.20
N ILE A 238 21.21 -5.02 11.42
CA ILE A 238 20.95 -6.08 12.37
C ILE A 238 22.09 -6.15 13.38
N ASN A 239 21.76 -6.08 14.68
CA ASN A 239 22.72 -6.25 15.78
C ASN A 239 23.95 -5.31 15.72
N ASN A 240 23.84 -4.16 15.07
CA ASN A 240 24.91 -3.18 15.11
C ASN A 240 24.88 -2.50 16.47
N LYS A 241 26.05 -2.30 17.05
CA LYS A 241 26.15 -1.89 18.44
C LYS A 241 27.32 -0.97 18.72
N LEU A 242 27.20 -0.29 19.84
CA LEU A 242 28.28 0.46 20.46
C LEU A 242 28.78 -0.28 21.68
N THR A 243 30.09 -0.24 21.91
CA THR A 243 30.69 -0.84 23.12
C THR A 243 31.32 0.14 24.09
N GLY A 244 31.47 1.41 23.73
CA GLY A 244 31.84 2.46 24.69
C GLY A 244 30.64 3.01 25.44
N GLY A 245 30.93 3.72 26.54
CA GLY A 245 29.95 4.07 27.56
C GLY A 245 29.03 5.26 27.26
N GLU A 246 29.28 6.02 26.18
CA GLU A 246 28.58 7.30 25.90
C GLU A 246 28.08 7.43 24.45
N GLY A 247 28.22 6.38 23.66
CA GLY A 247 28.02 6.42 22.21
C GLY A 247 26.58 6.55 21.71
N LYS A 248 26.41 7.15 20.53
CA LYS A 248 25.09 7.38 19.88
C LYS A 248 24.96 6.74 18.49
N GLY A 249 23.73 6.30 18.16
CA GLY A 249 23.39 5.71 16.86
C GLY A 249 23.90 4.28 16.71
N GLY A 250 23.16 3.29 17.25
CA GLY A 250 23.61 1.90 17.27
C GLY A 250 23.79 1.30 15.88
N ALA A 251 22.99 1.74 14.91
CA ALA A 251 23.23 1.48 13.49
C ALA A 251 23.81 2.71 12.78
N ILE A 252 23.11 3.85 12.83
CA ILE A 252 23.48 5.05 12.08
C ILE A 252 23.57 6.24 13.03
N ASN A 253 24.64 7.02 12.93
CA ASN A 253 24.71 8.37 13.47
C ASN A 253 24.75 9.40 12.34
N ASN A 254 23.90 10.42 12.39
CA ASN A 254 23.87 11.56 11.47
C ASN A 254 24.12 12.87 12.24
N GLU A 255 25.34 13.38 12.18
CA GLU A 255 25.75 14.56 12.93
C GLU A 255 26.01 15.74 12.00
N ASN A 256 25.30 16.86 12.16
CA ASN A 256 25.47 18.04 11.29
C ASN A 256 25.38 17.73 9.78
N GLY A 257 24.73 16.61 9.44
CA GLY A 257 24.62 16.08 8.09
C GLY A 257 23.17 16.03 7.61
N THR A 258 23.02 15.66 6.34
CA THR A 258 21.72 15.36 5.75
C THR A 258 21.57 13.87 5.58
N PHE A 259 20.50 13.30 6.14
CA PHE A 259 20.17 11.89 6.01
C PHE A 259 18.76 11.71 5.44
N THR A 260 18.66 10.99 4.33
CA THR A 260 17.39 10.57 3.74
C THR A 260 17.30 9.05 3.69
N LEU A 261 16.20 8.52 4.23
CA LEU A 261 15.86 7.11 4.19
C LEU A 261 14.51 6.94 3.47
N SER A 262 14.51 6.17 2.39
CA SER A 262 13.33 5.75 1.64
C SER A 262 13.41 4.26 1.28
N GLY A 263 12.34 3.71 0.72
CA GLY A 263 12.24 2.29 0.38
C GLY A 263 11.66 1.43 1.50
N VAL A 264 12.21 0.23 1.68
CA VAL A 264 11.76 -0.78 2.65
C VAL A 264 12.95 -1.26 3.45
N ASN A 265 13.17 -0.70 4.64
CA ASN A 265 14.37 -0.97 5.43
C ASN A 265 14.03 -1.54 6.80
N THR A 266 14.92 -2.37 7.34
CA THR A 266 14.75 -3.01 8.65
C THR A 266 15.90 -2.63 9.57
N PHE A 267 15.60 -2.08 10.74
CA PHE A 267 16.52 -1.83 11.85
C PHE A 267 16.13 -2.74 13.00
N LYS A 268 16.90 -3.81 13.21
CA LYS A 268 16.58 -4.84 14.18
C LYS A 268 17.68 -5.03 15.21
N SER A 269 17.30 -4.98 16.48
CA SER A 269 18.18 -5.32 17.60
C SER A 269 19.48 -4.52 17.65
N ASN A 270 19.47 -3.28 17.14
CA ASN A 270 20.61 -2.38 17.26
C ASN A 270 20.61 -1.74 18.65
N SER A 271 21.80 -1.43 19.17
CA SER A 271 21.94 -0.90 20.54
C SER A 271 22.99 0.19 20.69
N ALA A 272 22.66 1.19 21.49
CA ALA A 272 23.50 2.35 21.81
C ALA A 272 23.19 2.90 23.21
N VAL A 273 23.89 3.96 23.63
CA VAL A 273 23.45 4.75 24.79
C VAL A 273 22.31 5.68 24.40
N ARG A 274 22.34 6.21 23.17
CA ARG A 274 21.30 7.07 22.62
C ARG A 274 21.02 6.72 21.15
N GLY A 275 19.74 6.64 20.77
CA GLY A 275 19.34 6.28 19.39
C GLY A 275 19.73 4.84 19.04
N GLY A 276 18.96 3.86 19.51
CA GLY A 276 19.34 2.44 19.40
C GLY A 276 19.56 1.99 17.96
N ALA A 277 18.77 2.50 17.02
CA ALA A 277 19.02 2.38 15.60
C ALA A 277 19.69 3.64 15.04
N ILE A 278 19.06 4.80 15.18
CA ILE A 278 19.46 6.03 14.51
C ILE A 278 19.62 7.16 15.53
N ASP A 279 20.71 7.90 15.46
CA ASP A 279 20.84 9.21 16.11
C ASP A 279 21.02 10.29 15.04
N SER A 280 20.33 11.41 15.22
CA SER A 280 20.56 12.65 14.49
C SER A 280 20.89 13.75 15.49
N SER A 281 21.99 14.46 15.28
CA SER A 281 22.43 15.52 16.20
C SER A 281 22.98 16.76 15.49
N PHE A 282 22.99 17.89 16.21
CA PHE A 282 23.60 19.18 15.85
C PHE A 282 23.24 19.70 14.45
N ASP A 283 22.18 20.51 14.33
CA ASP A 283 21.72 21.14 13.08
C ASP A 283 21.46 20.19 11.89
N SER A 284 21.48 18.88 12.14
CA SER A 284 21.21 17.86 11.13
C SER A 284 19.78 17.94 10.60
N ILE A 285 19.62 17.43 9.38
CA ILE A 285 18.34 17.24 8.71
C ILE A 285 18.17 15.77 8.44
N THR A 286 17.11 15.18 8.99
CA THR A 286 16.79 13.76 8.79
C THR A 286 15.38 13.62 8.25
N THR A 287 15.21 12.89 7.16
CA THR A 287 13.91 12.54 6.58
C THR A 287 13.80 11.03 6.41
N ILE A 288 12.81 10.44 7.06
CA ILE A 288 12.47 9.02 6.95
C ILE A 288 11.13 8.90 6.23
N SER A 289 11.10 8.07 5.19
CA SER A 289 9.95 7.83 4.33
C SER A 289 9.89 6.37 3.86
N GLY A 290 8.76 5.94 3.28
CA GLY A 290 8.61 4.57 2.77
C GLY A 290 7.94 3.64 3.77
N LYS A 291 8.37 2.37 3.82
CA LYS A 291 7.82 1.32 4.70
C LYS A 291 8.93 0.69 5.54
N ASN A 292 9.43 1.42 6.53
CA ASN A 292 10.56 0.97 7.35
C ASN A 292 10.10 0.31 8.64
N GLU A 293 10.87 -0.65 9.11
CA GLU A 293 10.63 -1.40 10.34
C GLU A 293 11.76 -1.18 11.34
N PHE A 294 11.41 -0.74 12.54
CA PHE A 294 12.32 -0.59 13.68
C PHE A 294 11.87 -1.55 14.77
N ILE A 295 12.62 -2.63 14.97
CA ILE A 295 12.18 -3.77 15.79
C ILE A 295 13.22 -4.05 16.88
N ASN A 296 12.79 -4.06 18.14
CA ASN A 296 13.62 -4.47 19.28
C ASN A 296 14.96 -3.69 19.40
N ASN A 297 15.01 -2.44 18.95
CA ASN A 297 16.19 -1.61 19.19
C ASN A 297 16.17 -1.14 20.65
N LYS A 298 17.35 -1.08 21.26
CA LYS A 298 17.48 -0.88 22.71
C LYS A 298 18.54 0.15 23.05
N VAL A 299 18.24 1.01 24.02
CA VAL A 299 19.21 1.94 24.60
C VAL A 299 19.26 1.90 26.11
N THR A 300 20.43 2.20 26.68
CA THR A 300 20.57 2.45 28.12
C THR A 300 20.14 3.87 28.51
N GLY A 301 20.23 4.83 27.58
CA GLY A 301 19.79 6.20 27.77
C GLY A 301 18.44 6.48 27.10
N MET A 302 18.47 7.19 25.96
CA MET A 302 17.28 7.82 25.39
C MET A 302 17.06 7.51 23.90
N GLY A 303 15.80 7.39 23.48
CA GLY A 303 15.42 7.11 22.08
C GLY A 303 15.74 5.66 21.68
N GLY A 304 14.91 4.72 22.12
CA GLY A 304 15.12 3.28 21.90
C GLY A 304 15.33 2.89 20.44
N ALA A 305 14.69 3.60 19.50
CA ALA A 305 14.98 3.48 18.07
C ALA A 305 15.72 4.71 17.54
N ILE A 306 15.17 5.91 17.76
CA ILE A 306 15.62 7.16 17.14
C ILE A 306 15.87 8.22 18.22
N SER A 307 17.00 8.92 18.12
CA SER A 307 17.27 10.11 18.92
C SER A 307 17.56 11.31 18.04
N ASN A 308 16.93 12.45 18.34
CA ASN A 308 17.11 13.72 17.67
C ASN A 308 17.52 14.77 18.72
N HIS A 309 18.77 15.20 18.68
CA HIS A 309 19.33 16.11 19.68
C HIS A 309 19.89 17.37 19.03
N LEU A 310 19.25 18.52 19.29
CA LEU A 310 19.59 19.81 18.68
C LEU A 310 19.52 19.75 17.14
N VAL A 311 18.49 19.10 16.60
CA VAL A 311 18.31 18.97 15.15
C VAL A 311 17.68 20.22 14.55
N LYS A 312 18.03 20.52 13.30
CA LYS A 312 17.36 21.59 12.56
C LYS A 312 15.94 21.18 12.17
N ARG A 313 15.79 19.95 11.66
CA ARG A 313 14.50 19.40 11.25
C ARG A 313 14.51 17.88 11.17
N PHE A 314 13.44 17.27 11.68
CA PHE A 314 13.17 15.84 11.53
C PHE A 314 11.80 15.60 10.89
N ASN A 315 11.76 14.75 9.87
CA ASN A 315 10.53 14.39 9.18
C ASN A 315 10.34 12.87 9.17
N LEU A 316 9.16 12.40 9.58
CA LEU A 316 8.77 11.00 9.53
C LEU A 316 7.48 10.85 8.72
N TYR A 317 7.59 10.27 7.54
CA TYR A 317 6.52 10.11 6.55
C TYR A 317 6.35 8.65 6.13
N GLY A 318 5.21 8.30 5.52
CA GLY A 318 4.98 6.94 4.98
C GLY A 318 4.28 5.98 5.95
N GLU A 319 4.59 4.70 5.83
CA GLU A 319 3.98 3.58 6.58
C GLU A 319 5.07 2.88 7.40
N ASN A 320 5.71 3.60 8.34
CA ASN A 320 6.78 3.04 9.17
C ASN A 320 6.21 2.35 10.41
N THR A 321 6.86 1.28 10.84
CA THR A 321 6.50 0.51 12.04
C THR A 321 7.63 0.53 13.06
N PHE A 322 7.31 0.91 14.29
CA PHE A 322 8.19 0.86 15.45
C PHE A 322 7.61 -0.13 16.46
N GLU A 323 8.20 -1.32 16.52
CA GLU A 323 7.70 -2.44 17.32
C GLU A 323 8.70 -2.81 18.41
N SER A 324 8.21 -2.83 19.66
CA SER A 324 8.97 -3.37 20.80
C SER A 324 10.36 -2.73 21.02
N ASN A 325 10.53 -1.46 20.65
CA ASN A 325 11.74 -0.72 20.96
C ASN A 325 11.73 -0.28 22.43
N SER A 326 12.91 -0.20 23.04
CA SER A 326 13.01 0.03 24.49
C SER A 326 14.13 1.00 24.89
N ALA A 327 13.86 1.80 25.91
CA ALA A 327 14.83 2.69 26.54
C ALA A 327 14.86 2.51 28.06
N ASN A 328 16.07 2.39 28.64
CA ASN A 328 16.23 2.33 30.09
C ASN A 328 16.15 3.71 30.78
N ASN A 329 15.78 4.78 30.06
CA ASN A 329 15.40 6.06 30.64
C ASN A 329 14.14 6.63 29.94
N ILE A 330 14.30 7.33 28.81
CA ILE A 330 13.19 8.06 28.16
C ILE A 330 13.07 7.73 26.67
N ALA A 331 11.85 7.89 26.12
CA ALA A 331 11.52 7.61 24.72
C ALA A 331 11.84 6.17 24.29
N GLY A 332 10.86 5.26 24.38
CA GLY A 332 11.03 3.90 23.87
C GLY A 332 11.28 3.84 22.36
N VAL A 333 10.84 4.87 21.62
CA VAL A 333 11.12 5.03 20.19
C VAL A 333 11.91 6.31 19.92
N LEU A 334 11.29 7.48 20.05
CA LEU A 334 11.75 8.74 19.50
C LEU A 334 11.98 9.78 20.60
N TYR A 335 13.24 10.14 20.81
CA TYR A 335 13.61 11.27 21.66
C TYR A 335 13.86 12.51 20.80
N ILE A 336 13.27 13.65 21.16
CA ILE A 336 13.53 14.94 20.51
C ILE A 336 13.84 16.00 21.58
N PHE A 337 14.99 16.65 21.43
CA PHE A 337 15.42 17.77 22.26
C PHE A 337 15.83 18.95 21.38
N HIS A 338 15.04 20.03 21.45
CA HIS A 338 15.06 21.16 20.53
C HIS A 338 14.84 20.81 19.05
N GLY A 339 14.38 21.81 18.29
CA GLY A 339 14.13 21.71 16.86
C GLY A 339 12.65 21.54 16.51
N THR A 340 12.40 21.27 15.23
CA THR A 340 11.06 21.08 14.65
C THR A 340 10.92 19.66 14.11
N SER A 341 9.79 19.01 14.41
CA SER A 341 9.51 17.65 13.96
C SER A 341 8.12 17.52 13.35
N ASP A 342 8.03 16.89 12.19
CA ASP A 342 6.77 16.54 11.55
C ASP A 342 6.61 15.03 11.42
N ILE A 343 5.55 14.49 12.02
CA ILE A 343 5.11 13.11 11.82
C ILE A 343 3.83 13.16 10.99
N ASN A 344 3.84 12.49 9.84
CA ASN A 344 2.69 12.43 8.96
C ASN A 344 2.51 11.02 8.39
N SER A 345 1.30 10.71 7.94
CA SER A 345 0.89 9.49 7.25
C SER A 345 0.44 8.38 8.22
N LYS A 346 0.76 7.11 7.94
CA LYS A 346 0.19 5.91 8.59
C LYS A 346 1.26 5.18 9.41
N ASN A 347 1.94 5.90 10.30
CA ASN A 347 2.99 5.29 11.12
C ASN A 347 2.38 4.51 12.30
N ALA A 348 3.03 3.42 12.71
CA ALA A 348 2.61 2.57 13.82
C ALA A 348 3.71 2.53 14.90
N PHE A 349 3.35 2.87 16.13
CA PHE A 349 4.18 2.80 17.34
C PHE A 349 3.54 1.78 18.28
N ASN A 350 4.04 0.56 18.25
CA ASN A 350 3.46 -0.59 18.90
C ASN A 350 4.37 -1.16 19.99
N SER A 351 3.82 -1.38 21.18
CA SER A 351 4.49 -2.15 22.24
C SER A 351 5.84 -1.57 22.69
N ASN A 352 6.08 -0.27 22.50
CA ASN A 352 7.37 0.35 22.84
C ASN A 352 7.40 0.75 24.32
N THR A 353 8.58 0.70 24.92
CA THR A 353 8.73 0.85 26.38
C THR A 353 9.83 1.81 26.79
N ALA A 354 9.58 2.60 27.84
CA ALA A 354 10.61 3.37 28.53
C ALA A 354 10.49 3.18 30.04
N SER A 355 11.62 3.11 30.74
CA SER A 355 11.63 2.91 32.20
C SER A 355 11.21 4.16 33.00
N ASN A 356 11.22 5.35 32.39
CA ASN A 356 10.91 6.62 33.06
C ASN A 356 9.78 7.39 32.35
N ALA A 357 9.95 7.76 31.08
CA ALA A 357 8.98 8.63 30.40
C ALA A 357 8.89 8.41 28.88
N GLY A 358 7.69 8.59 28.33
CA GLY A 358 7.41 8.53 26.89
C GLY A 358 7.63 7.13 26.32
N GLY A 359 6.65 6.23 26.47
CA GLY A 359 6.82 4.84 26.01
C GLY A 359 7.10 4.74 24.50
N ALA A 360 6.57 5.67 23.70
CA ALA A 360 6.96 5.87 22.31
C ALA A 360 7.81 7.13 22.13
N ILE A 361 7.27 8.31 22.46
CA ILE A 361 7.89 9.60 22.11
C ILE A 361 8.14 10.43 23.38
N TYR A 362 9.30 11.07 23.46
CA TYR A 362 9.62 12.10 24.43
C TYR A 362 10.06 13.37 23.69
N LEU A 363 9.36 14.47 23.93
CA LEU A 363 9.60 15.78 23.32
C LEU A 363 9.97 16.80 24.41
N ASP A 364 11.09 17.49 24.25
CA ASP A 364 11.56 18.52 25.19
C ASP A 364 12.09 19.76 24.47
N SER A 365 11.62 20.93 24.91
CA SER A 365 12.08 22.23 24.42
C SER A 365 11.98 22.39 22.89
N ALA A 366 10.97 21.77 22.29
CA ALA A 366 10.79 21.62 20.84
C ALA A 366 9.34 21.87 20.41
N SER A 367 9.09 21.85 19.10
CA SER A 367 7.74 21.85 18.53
C SER A 367 7.51 20.66 17.60
N MET A 368 6.26 20.20 17.55
CA MET A 368 5.89 19.02 16.78
C MET A 368 4.51 19.13 16.16
N THR A 369 4.37 18.66 14.93
CA THR A 369 3.06 18.36 14.32
C THR A 369 2.94 16.85 14.08
N ILE A 370 1.90 16.23 14.62
CA ILE A 370 1.48 14.87 14.28
C ILE A 370 0.21 14.98 13.46
N LYS A 371 0.22 14.46 12.23
CA LYS A 371 -0.95 14.50 11.33
C LYS A 371 -1.17 13.23 10.52
N GLY A 372 -2.35 13.05 9.96
CA GLY A 372 -2.69 11.86 9.17
C GLY A 372 -3.35 10.79 10.05
N PHE A 373 -2.94 9.54 9.91
CA PHE A 373 -3.59 8.36 10.50
C PHE A 373 -2.56 7.51 11.27
N ASN A 374 -1.96 8.08 12.32
CA ASN A 374 -0.91 7.39 13.08
C ASN A 374 -1.50 6.58 14.24
N ASN A 375 -0.89 5.43 14.54
CA ASN A 375 -1.32 4.52 15.60
C ASN A 375 -0.26 4.44 16.70
N PHE A 376 -0.65 4.74 17.94
CA PHE A 376 0.12 4.54 19.15
C PHE A 376 -0.57 3.48 19.99
N LYS A 377 -0.09 2.24 19.91
CA LYS A 377 -0.74 1.08 20.53
C LYS A 377 0.14 0.41 21.57
N SER A 378 -0.41 0.17 22.76
CA SER A 378 0.23 -0.65 23.79
C SER A 378 1.63 -0.17 24.21
N ASN A 379 1.91 1.13 24.09
CA ASN A 379 3.18 1.69 24.57
C ASN A 379 3.11 1.90 26.08
N SER A 380 4.27 1.79 26.76
CA SER A 380 4.32 1.85 28.21
C SER A 380 5.52 2.62 28.77
N ALA A 381 5.25 3.52 29.71
CA ALA A 381 6.27 4.20 30.53
C ALA A 381 5.62 4.77 31.80
N PRO A 382 6.35 4.97 32.92
CA PRO A 382 5.75 5.56 34.12
C PRO A 382 5.05 6.91 33.88
N LEU A 383 5.61 7.74 33.01
CA LEU A 383 5.12 9.08 32.68
C LEU A 383 4.84 9.18 31.17
N GLY A 384 3.58 9.30 30.77
CA GLY A 384 3.22 9.34 29.35
C GLY A 384 3.42 7.98 28.69
N GLY A 385 2.41 7.10 28.76
CA GLY A 385 2.53 5.73 28.25
C GLY A 385 2.87 5.67 26.76
N ALA A 386 2.37 6.61 25.96
CA ALA A 386 2.82 6.83 24.59
C ALA A 386 3.75 8.06 24.46
N LEU A 387 3.25 9.24 24.83
CA LEU A 387 3.94 10.52 24.61
C LEU A 387 4.21 11.22 25.94
N LEU A 388 5.43 11.73 26.10
CA LEU A 388 5.73 12.77 27.08
C LEU A 388 6.16 14.07 26.37
N LEU A 389 5.53 15.18 26.74
CA LEU A 389 5.80 16.52 26.22
C LEU A 389 6.27 17.42 27.36
N LYS A 390 7.40 18.10 27.19
CA LYS A 390 8.02 18.93 28.24
C LYS A 390 8.55 20.25 27.67
N ASP A 391 8.35 21.34 28.40
CA ASP A 391 8.93 22.67 28.13
C ASP A 391 8.77 23.12 26.65
N SER A 392 7.70 22.68 26.00
CA SER A 392 7.49 22.80 24.55
C SER A 392 6.58 23.97 24.21
N THR A 393 6.86 24.67 23.10
CA THR A 393 6.14 25.90 22.74
C THR A 393 4.79 25.62 22.09
N ARG A 394 4.70 24.61 21.23
CA ARG A 394 3.48 24.22 20.54
C ARG A 394 3.56 22.80 20.03
N VAL A 395 2.52 22.01 20.31
CA VAL A 395 2.35 20.66 19.77
C VAL A 395 0.96 20.54 19.16
N ASP A 396 0.90 20.18 17.88
CA ASP A 396 -0.35 20.05 17.14
C ASP A 396 -0.56 18.57 16.76
N ILE A 397 -1.61 17.95 17.28
CA ILE A 397 -2.03 16.58 16.91
C ILE A 397 -3.32 16.67 16.12
N LEU A 398 -3.23 16.54 14.81
CA LEU A 398 -4.28 16.81 13.84
C LEU A 398 -4.64 15.53 13.06
N GLY A 399 -5.87 15.44 12.56
CA GLY A 399 -6.30 14.28 11.79
C GLY A 399 -6.66 13.07 12.65
N GLU A 400 -6.60 11.89 12.05
CA GLU A 400 -7.19 10.64 12.55
C GLU A 400 -6.18 9.76 13.31
N ASN A 401 -5.59 10.29 14.39
CA ASN A 401 -4.62 9.53 15.19
C ASN A 401 -5.30 8.69 16.28
N VAL A 402 -4.76 7.50 16.52
CA VAL A 402 -5.29 6.53 17.49
C VAL A 402 -4.27 6.28 18.59
N PHE A 403 -4.68 6.51 19.83
CA PHE A 403 -3.96 6.15 21.05
C PHE A 403 -4.74 5.06 21.76
N ASP A 404 -4.34 3.81 21.57
CA ASP A 404 -5.05 2.65 22.11
C ASP A 404 -4.20 1.86 23.09
N SER A 405 -4.79 1.51 24.24
CA SER A 405 -4.20 0.56 25.19
C SER A 405 -2.82 0.96 25.72
N ASN A 406 -2.48 2.26 25.73
CA ASN A 406 -1.21 2.73 26.27
C ASN A 406 -1.28 2.80 27.81
N THR A 407 -0.18 2.48 28.48
CA THR A 407 -0.17 2.31 29.93
C THR A 407 0.91 3.13 30.62
N ALA A 408 0.54 3.83 31.68
CA ALA A 408 1.46 4.53 32.56
C ALA A 408 1.35 4.05 34.00
N SER A 409 2.48 3.69 34.62
CA SER A 409 2.50 3.28 36.03
C SER A 409 2.33 4.46 37.00
N SER A 410 2.37 5.71 36.51
CA SER A 410 2.06 6.91 37.28
C SER A 410 1.00 7.77 36.59
N THR A 411 1.32 8.47 35.50
CA THR A 411 0.43 9.52 34.97
C THR A 411 0.45 9.64 33.46
N GLY A 412 -0.70 10.01 32.88
CA GLY A 412 -0.88 10.19 31.44
C GLY A 412 -0.77 8.86 30.70
N GLY A 413 -1.83 8.04 30.73
CA GLY A 413 -1.76 6.69 30.15
C GLY A 413 -1.42 6.70 28.66
N ALA A 414 -1.89 7.69 27.91
CA ALA A 414 -1.39 7.99 26.56
C ALA A 414 -0.40 9.16 26.56
N ILE A 415 -0.84 10.35 26.99
CA ILE A 415 -0.07 11.59 26.89
C ILE A 415 0.14 12.19 28.28
N ARG A 416 1.37 12.58 28.60
CA ARG A 416 1.66 13.50 29.70
C ARG A 416 2.36 14.75 29.16
N ALA A 417 1.85 15.93 29.53
CA ALA A 417 2.43 17.22 29.16
C ALA A 417 2.75 18.06 30.40
N ASN A 418 3.93 18.66 30.42
CA ASN A 418 4.40 19.54 31.50
C ASN A 418 5.03 20.80 30.91
N ASN A 419 4.61 21.98 31.38
CA ASN A 419 5.11 23.28 30.90
C ASN A 419 4.98 23.44 29.37
N VAL A 420 3.90 22.91 28.78
CA VAL A 420 3.63 23.03 27.35
C VAL A 420 2.77 24.27 27.12
N LYS A 421 3.31 25.26 26.43
CA LYS A 421 2.60 26.53 26.19
C LYS A 421 1.27 26.31 25.46
N GLU A 422 1.21 25.36 24.53
CA GLU A 422 -0.04 24.96 23.88
C GLU A 422 0.02 23.55 23.28
N LEU A 423 -0.93 22.69 23.64
CA LEU A 423 -1.23 21.43 22.97
C LEU A 423 -2.60 21.52 22.30
N ILE A 424 -2.64 21.34 20.98
CA ILE A 424 -3.88 21.31 20.20
C ILE A 424 -4.16 19.89 19.71
N LEU A 425 -5.35 19.40 20.06
CA LEU A 425 -5.92 18.17 19.52
C LEU A 425 -7.05 18.55 18.56
N GLY A 426 -6.84 18.32 17.27
CA GLY A 426 -7.84 18.56 16.23
C GLY A 426 -8.89 17.46 16.12
N ASN A 427 -9.81 17.62 15.16
CA ASN A 427 -10.88 16.65 14.94
C ASN A 427 -10.35 15.26 14.60
N HIS A 428 -11.09 14.26 15.09
CA HIS A 428 -10.92 12.83 14.83
C HIS A 428 -9.71 12.17 15.51
N ASN A 429 -9.24 12.67 16.66
CA ASN A 429 -8.29 11.93 17.49
C ASN A 429 -9.01 10.95 18.45
N TYR A 430 -8.54 9.72 18.53
CA TYR A 430 -9.17 8.64 19.29
C TYR A 430 -8.27 8.16 20.43
N PHE A 431 -8.75 8.25 21.67
CA PHE A 431 -8.07 7.78 22.88
C PHE A 431 -8.90 6.66 23.49
N SER A 432 -8.47 5.41 23.31
CA SER A 432 -9.19 4.23 23.79
C SER A 432 -8.36 3.38 24.74
N ASN A 433 -8.97 2.86 25.79
CA ASN A 433 -8.35 1.85 26.68
C ASN A 433 -7.01 2.26 27.33
N ASN A 434 -6.70 3.56 27.38
CA ASN A 434 -5.46 4.01 27.99
C ASN A 434 -5.59 4.01 29.52
N LYS A 435 -4.49 3.68 30.21
CA LYS A 435 -4.53 3.48 31.66
C LYS A 435 -3.35 4.18 32.34
N ALA A 436 -3.65 4.94 33.39
CA ALA A 436 -2.66 5.46 34.33
C ALA A 436 -2.93 4.93 35.74
N SER A 437 -1.92 4.55 36.52
CA SER A 437 -2.16 4.11 37.90
C SER A 437 -2.55 5.24 38.86
N SER A 438 -2.19 6.50 38.56
CA SER A 438 -2.52 7.67 39.39
C SER A 438 -3.51 8.60 38.68
N SER A 439 -3.08 9.35 37.67
CA SER A 439 -3.90 10.43 37.11
C SER A 439 -3.85 10.52 35.58
N GLY A 440 -4.98 10.87 34.97
CA GLY A 440 -5.10 11.12 33.54
C GLY A 440 -4.98 9.83 32.73
N GLY A 441 -6.04 9.03 32.69
CA GLY A 441 -6.00 7.72 32.04
C GLY A 441 -5.66 7.82 30.55
N ALA A 442 -6.14 8.85 29.85
CA ALA A 442 -5.64 9.22 28.53
C ALA A 442 -4.58 10.33 28.62
N ILE A 443 -4.92 11.48 29.23
CA ILE A 443 -4.10 12.70 29.18
C ILE A 443 -3.89 13.27 30.58
N TYR A 444 -2.64 13.60 30.89
CA TYR A 444 -2.26 14.41 32.06
C TYR A 444 -1.61 15.72 31.61
N MET A 445 -2.12 16.86 32.06
CA MET A 445 -1.56 18.19 31.77
C MET A 445 -1.15 18.90 33.05
N GLN A 446 0.03 19.52 33.06
CA GLN A 446 0.54 20.35 34.16
C GLN A 446 1.16 21.64 33.64
N ASN A 447 0.81 22.79 34.24
CA ASN A 447 1.35 24.12 33.89
C ASN A 447 1.29 24.41 32.38
N SER A 448 0.18 24.03 31.73
CA SER A 448 0.08 23.98 30.26
C SER A 448 -1.21 24.61 29.74
N VAL A 449 -1.37 24.63 28.41
CA VAL A 449 -2.66 24.90 27.76
C VAL A 449 -3.06 23.69 26.92
N LEU A 450 -4.30 23.22 27.08
CA LEU A 450 -4.89 22.17 26.27
C LEU A 450 -6.11 22.69 25.52
N ASN A 451 -6.08 22.56 24.20
CA ASN A 451 -7.21 22.84 23.31
C ASN A 451 -7.59 21.55 22.59
N THR A 452 -8.76 20.99 22.87
CA THR A 452 -9.23 19.75 22.23
C THR A 452 -10.56 19.96 21.54
N GLN A 453 -10.64 19.53 20.29
CA GLN A 453 -11.85 19.57 19.51
C GLN A 453 -12.05 18.26 18.76
N GLY A 454 -13.27 17.73 18.80
CA GLY A 454 -13.61 16.62 17.92
C GLY A 454 -12.90 15.31 18.27
N ALA A 455 -12.50 15.09 19.53
CA ALA A 455 -11.81 13.87 19.98
C ALA A 455 -12.75 12.89 20.68
N LEU A 456 -12.43 11.58 20.61
CA LEU A 456 -13.11 10.51 21.35
C LEU A 456 -12.23 10.02 22.49
N TYR A 457 -12.75 10.04 23.72
CA TYR A 457 -12.15 9.45 24.91
C TYR A 457 -13.02 8.29 25.39
N GLU A 458 -12.60 7.06 25.10
CA GLU A 458 -13.34 5.85 25.39
C GLU A 458 -12.59 4.89 26.32
N SER A 459 -13.24 4.44 27.40
CA SER A 459 -12.72 3.36 28.25
C SER A 459 -11.32 3.62 28.84
N ASN A 460 -10.96 4.89 29.02
CA ASN A 460 -9.70 5.25 29.68
C ASN A 460 -9.86 5.16 31.20
N SER A 461 -8.79 4.83 31.92
CA SER A 461 -8.86 4.62 33.36
C SER A 461 -7.69 5.18 34.18
N ALA A 462 -8.01 5.74 35.35
CA ALA A 462 -7.04 6.20 36.36
C ALA A 462 -7.62 6.19 37.79
N GLN A 463 -6.86 6.65 38.80
CA GLN A 463 -7.47 6.98 40.10
C GLN A 463 -8.18 8.33 40.03
N TYR A 464 -7.58 9.31 39.36
CA TYR A 464 -8.11 10.66 39.19
C TYR A 464 -8.14 11.04 37.70
N GLY A 465 -9.26 11.53 37.18
CA GLY A 465 -9.35 11.94 35.77
C GLY A 465 -9.23 10.74 34.83
N GLY A 466 -10.30 9.95 34.72
CA GLY A 466 -10.27 8.69 33.95
C GLY A 466 -9.89 8.90 32.48
N ALA A 467 -10.31 10.01 31.86
CA ALA A 467 -9.77 10.46 30.58
C ALA A 467 -8.69 11.53 30.77
N ILE A 468 -9.04 12.68 31.35
CA ILE A 468 -8.18 13.87 31.39
C ILE A 468 -7.95 14.32 32.83
N PHE A 469 -6.70 14.61 33.18
CA PHE A 469 -6.33 15.28 34.42
C PHE A 469 -5.62 16.61 34.13
N LEU A 470 -6.03 17.68 34.79
CA LEU A 470 -5.54 19.04 34.61
C LEU A 470 -4.99 19.62 35.91
N GLU A 471 -3.77 20.14 35.88
CA GLU A 471 -3.13 20.82 37.01
C GLU A 471 -2.54 22.16 36.54
N ASN A 472 -2.92 23.27 37.16
CA ASN A 472 -2.47 24.62 36.76
C ASN A 472 -2.56 24.85 35.24
N THR A 473 -3.63 24.36 34.62
CA THR A 473 -3.75 24.28 33.16
C THR A 473 -4.94 25.11 32.69
N ALA A 474 -4.78 25.83 31.57
CA ALA A 474 -5.90 26.41 30.86
C ALA A 474 -6.47 25.39 29.87
N PHE A 475 -7.79 25.22 29.84
CA PHE A 475 -8.43 24.17 29.06
C PHE A 475 -9.66 24.66 28.29
N ALA A 476 -9.72 24.34 27.00
CA ALA A 476 -10.94 24.41 26.20
C ALA A 476 -11.16 23.07 25.48
N GLY A 477 -12.31 22.46 25.69
CA GLY A 477 -12.64 21.16 25.11
C GLY A 477 -14.05 21.14 24.55
N ASN A 478 -14.22 21.27 23.24
CA ASN A 478 -15.55 21.31 22.60
C ASN A 478 -15.74 20.20 21.56
N TYR A 479 -16.97 19.79 21.27
CA TYR A 479 -17.27 18.78 20.24
C TYR A 479 -16.62 17.40 20.47
N ASN A 480 -16.31 17.04 21.72
CA ASN A 480 -15.69 15.76 22.08
C ASN A 480 -16.73 14.74 22.53
N ILE A 481 -16.34 13.46 22.50
CA ILE A 481 -17.13 12.36 23.06
C ILE A 481 -16.37 11.74 24.23
N PHE A 482 -17.01 11.66 25.39
CA PHE A 482 -16.51 10.96 26.57
C PHE A 482 -17.38 9.75 26.84
N LYS A 483 -16.81 8.54 26.82
CA LYS A 483 -17.55 7.28 26.94
C LYS A 483 -16.83 6.30 27.86
N ASN A 484 -17.55 5.81 28.86
CA ASN A 484 -17.11 4.71 29.72
C ASN A 484 -15.72 4.90 30.35
N ASN A 485 -15.27 6.15 30.52
CA ASN A 485 -14.03 6.42 31.25
C ASN A 485 -14.27 6.19 32.74
N TYR A 486 -13.22 5.76 33.43
CA TYR A 486 -13.32 5.32 34.81
C TYR A 486 -12.22 5.96 35.68
N ALA A 487 -12.64 6.58 36.78
CA ALA A 487 -11.75 7.00 37.83
C ALA A 487 -12.14 6.28 39.13
N SER A 488 -11.18 5.65 39.81
CA SER A 488 -11.47 4.96 41.07
C SER A 488 -11.69 5.91 42.26
N LYS A 489 -11.40 7.21 42.10
CA LYS A 489 -11.63 8.26 43.10
C LYS A 489 -12.55 9.35 42.59
N THR A 490 -12.06 10.29 41.77
CA THR A 490 -12.84 11.45 41.29
C THR A 490 -12.56 11.77 39.83
N GLY A 491 -13.55 12.41 39.18
CA GLY A 491 -13.46 12.85 37.78
C GLY A 491 -13.36 11.68 36.81
N SER A 492 -14.44 10.91 36.64
CA SER A 492 -14.41 9.75 35.74
C SER A 492 -14.01 10.12 34.31
N ASP A 493 -14.39 11.33 33.85
CA ASP A 493 -13.95 11.89 32.58
C ASP A 493 -12.84 12.92 32.80
N ILE A 494 -13.10 13.94 33.62
CA ILE A 494 -12.17 15.06 33.82
C ILE A 494 -11.96 15.36 35.30
N GLU A 495 -10.71 15.43 35.72
CA GLU A 495 -10.29 15.97 37.02
C GLU A 495 -9.50 17.26 36.81
N SER A 496 -9.73 18.26 37.66
CA SER A 496 -9.01 19.53 37.57
C SER A 496 -8.53 20.03 38.94
N TYR A 497 -7.36 20.64 38.97
CA TYR A 497 -6.78 21.27 40.15
C TYR A 497 -6.15 22.60 39.76
N GLN A 498 -6.56 23.69 40.43
CA GLN A 498 -6.05 25.06 40.19
C GLN A 498 -6.04 25.45 38.69
N SER A 499 -6.97 24.92 37.91
CA SER A 499 -7.01 25.02 36.46
C SER A 499 -8.16 25.91 35.99
N SER A 500 -7.98 26.58 34.86
CA SER A 500 -9.02 27.43 34.24
C SER A 500 -9.67 26.71 33.07
N ILE A 501 -10.90 26.23 33.28
CA ILE A 501 -11.69 25.63 32.21
C ILE A 501 -12.52 26.72 31.54
N ASN A 502 -12.14 27.05 30.31
CA ASN A 502 -12.73 28.14 29.53
C ASN A 502 -14.01 27.71 28.83
N SER A 503 -14.06 26.47 28.31
CA SER A 503 -15.24 25.95 27.59
C SER A 503 -15.29 24.43 27.59
N LEU A 504 -16.50 23.89 27.73
CA LEU A 504 -16.84 22.47 27.67
C LEU A 504 -18.16 22.26 26.90
N GLU A 505 -18.43 23.13 25.94
CA GLU A 505 -19.67 23.17 25.17
C GLU A 505 -19.67 22.12 24.06
N TYR A 506 -20.86 21.66 23.70
CA TYR A 506 -21.09 20.72 22.60
C TYR A 506 -20.34 19.39 22.75
N ASN A 507 -20.07 18.92 23.96
CA ASN A 507 -19.53 17.56 24.18
C ASN A 507 -20.67 16.54 24.39
N TYR A 508 -20.46 15.30 23.96
CA TYR A 508 -21.33 14.16 24.29
C TYR A 508 -20.74 13.37 25.46
N TRP A 509 -21.48 13.29 26.56
CA TRP A 509 -21.03 12.68 27.81
C TRP A 509 -21.50 11.23 27.98
N ASN A 510 -21.71 10.53 26.87
CA ASN A 510 -22.25 9.16 26.85
C ASN A 510 -23.52 9.06 27.71
N SER A 511 -24.40 10.05 27.56
CA SER A 511 -25.70 10.17 28.21
C SER A 511 -26.54 11.20 27.48
N GLN A 512 -27.87 11.08 27.58
CA GLN A 512 -28.82 12.09 27.10
C GLN A 512 -28.91 13.28 28.06
N ASN A 513 -28.54 13.06 29.32
CA ASN A 513 -28.57 14.08 30.36
C ASN A 513 -27.29 14.91 30.37
N LYS A 514 -27.40 16.09 30.99
CA LYS A 514 -26.23 16.91 31.31
C LYS A 514 -25.24 16.12 32.17
N VAL A 515 -23.95 16.37 31.94
CA VAL A 515 -22.86 15.77 32.72
C VAL A 515 -22.99 16.05 34.21
N SER A 516 -22.59 15.09 35.04
CA SER A 516 -22.65 15.20 36.50
C SER A 516 -21.34 15.72 37.10
N GLN A 517 -21.40 16.17 38.35
CA GLN A 517 -20.21 16.56 39.13
C GLN A 517 -19.25 15.39 39.42
N ASN A 518 -19.72 14.13 39.31
CA ASN A 518 -18.87 12.95 39.47
C ASN A 518 -18.01 12.71 38.22
N ASN A 519 -18.52 13.05 37.05
CA ASN A 519 -17.80 12.96 35.78
C ASN A 519 -16.71 14.01 35.66
N ILE A 520 -17.03 15.24 36.09
CA ILE A 520 -16.14 16.40 36.05
C ILE A 520 -15.98 16.96 37.46
N HIS A 521 -14.81 16.79 38.06
CA HIS A 521 -14.53 17.27 39.41
C HIS A 521 -13.83 18.64 39.42
N ASN A 522 -14.08 19.44 40.48
CA ASN A 522 -13.59 20.81 40.66
C ASN A 522 -13.97 21.80 39.55
N TYR A 523 -15.12 21.57 38.89
CA TYR A 523 -15.71 22.49 37.93
C TYR A 523 -17.21 22.56 38.14
N ASP A 524 -17.78 23.77 38.19
CA ASP A 524 -19.23 23.95 38.23
C ASP A 524 -19.86 23.58 36.88
N VAL A 525 -20.39 22.35 36.80
CA VAL A 525 -21.05 21.83 35.60
C VAL A 525 -22.27 22.67 35.19
N SER A 526 -22.83 23.51 36.07
CA SER A 526 -23.94 24.42 35.73
C SER A 526 -23.59 25.35 34.56
N ARG A 527 -22.31 25.70 34.41
CA ARG A 527 -21.79 26.59 33.36
C ARG A 527 -21.89 26.04 31.94
N ILE A 528 -22.02 24.72 31.77
CA ILE A 528 -22.19 24.07 30.46
C ILE A 528 -23.63 24.26 29.98
N ARG A 529 -23.84 25.03 28.91
CA ARG A 529 -25.19 25.35 28.42
C ARG A 529 -25.68 24.41 27.33
N ASN A 530 -24.76 24.00 26.46
CA ASN A 530 -25.02 23.13 25.33
C ASN A 530 -24.19 21.86 25.49
N TRP A 531 -24.87 20.72 25.56
CA TRP A 531 -24.23 19.42 25.42
C TRP A 531 -24.87 18.69 24.25
N VAL A 532 -24.16 17.71 23.72
CA VAL A 532 -24.64 16.90 22.61
C VAL A 532 -25.55 15.81 23.14
N VAL A 533 -26.59 15.51 22.38
CA VAL A 533 -27.49 14.39 22.57
C VAL A 533 -27.54 13.56 21.29
N ILE A 534 -27.82 12.27 21.42
CA ILE A 534 -28.16 11.44 20.26
C ILE A 534 -29.67 11.54 20.09
N ASP A 535 -30.09 12.24 19.03
CA ASP A 535 -31.47 12.32 18.62
C ASP A 535 -31.85 11.05 17.85
N PHE A 536 -32.91 10.38 18.30
CA PHE A 536 -33.46 9.22 17.61
C PHE A 536 -34.38 9.69 16.49
N THR A 537 -33.81 9.88 15.31
CA THR A 537 -34.47 10.58 14.19
C THR A 537 -35.33 9.67 13.31
N ILE A 538 -35.50 8.40 13.68
CA ILE A 538 -36.32 7.49 12.89
C ILE A 538 -37.78 8.00 12.78
N PRO A 539 -38.36 8.06 11.57
CA PRO A 539 -39.75 8.51 11.40
C PRO A 539 -40.75 7.47 11.91
N SER A 540 -42.00 7.87 12.13
CA SER A 540 -43.09 6.99 12.60
C SER A 540 -43.50 5.91 11.59
N GLU A 541 -43.20 6.14 10.32
CA GLU A 541 -43.34 5.18 9.24
C GLU A 541 -41.99 5.08 8.49
N ILE A 542 -41.50 3.86 8.30
CA ILE A 542 -40.29 3.59 7.51
C ILE A 542 -40.61 2.59 6.40
N LYS A 543 -39.90 2.71 5.27
CA LYS A 543 -40.07 1.83 4.11
C LYS A 543 -38.90 0.85 4.05
N GLN A 544 -39.21 -0.44 3.89
CA GLN A 544 -38.18 -1.47 3.67
C GLN A 544 -37.22 -1.06 2.54
N ASN A 545 -35.93 -1.41 2.70
CA ASN A 545 -34.86 -1.24 1.71
C ASN A 545 -34.59 0.21 1.26
N THR A 546 -34.89 1.20 2.10
CA THR A 546 -34.56 2.61 1.85
C THR A 546 -33.60 3.16 2.91
N ASN A 547 -32.67 4.03 2.50
CA ASN A 547 -31.77 4.71 3.44
C ASN A 547 -32.60 5.56 4.39
N THR A 548 -32.57 5.19 5.66
CA THR A 548 -33.29 5.87 6.72
C THR A 548 -32.26 6.53 7.63
N GLU A 549 -32.50 7.79 7.97
CA GLU A 549 -31.78 8.41 9.07
C GLU A 549 -32.26 7.77 10.37
N VAL A 550 -31.32 7.13 11.07
CA VAL A 550 -31.65 6.39 12.28
C VAL A 550 -31.36 7.27 13.48
N VAL A 551 -30.24 7.98 13.48
CA VAL A 551 -29.83 8.88 14.57
C VAL A 551 -29.05 10.07 14.06
N ARG A 552 -28.97 11.11 14.90
CA ARG A 552 -28.15 12.29 14.65
C ARG A 552 -27.61 12.89 15.95
N PHE A 553 -26.43 13.50 15.92
CA PHE A 553 -25.99 14.38 17.00
C PHE A 553 -26.66 15.75 16.91
N LYS A 554 -27.31 16.17 18.00
CA LYS A 554 -27.92 17.50 18.15
C LYS A 554 -27.52 18.12 19.48
N THR A 555 -27.80 19.41 19.67
CA THR A 555 -27.73 20.02 21.01
C THR A 555 -28.82 19.45 21.91
N ASN A 556 -28.68 19.63 23.22
CA ASN A 556 -29.70 19.39 24.23
C ASN A 556 -31.03 20.12 24.00
N SER A 557 -31.06 21.16 23.15
CA SER A 557 -32.28 21.83 22.69
C SER A 557 -32.81 21.29 21.35
N PHE A 558 -32.28 20.14 20.89
CA PHE A 558 -32.59 19.48 19.61
C PHE A 558 -32.36 20.38 18.37
N THR A 559 -31.36 21.26 18.44
CA THR A 559 -30.91 22.09 17.32
C THR A 559 -29.62 21.56 16.68
N ASN A 560 -29.27 22.07 15.49
CA ASN A 560 -28.02 21.72 14.81
C ASN A 560 -26.79 22.23 15.58
N LEU A 561 -25.71 21.45 15.55
CA LEU A 561 -24.49 21.71 16.32
C LEU A 561 -23.62 22.86 15.79
N GLY A 562 -23.63 23.13 14.47
CA GLY A 562 -22.74 24.11 13.85
C GLY A 562 -21.26 23.69 13.74
N GLY A 563 -20.88 22.54 14.30
CA GLY A 563 -19.57 21.88 14.17
C GLY A 563 -19.71 20.37 13.94
N GLU A 564 -18.58 19.66 13.85
CA GLU A 564 -18.54 18.22 13.60
C GLU A 564 -18.07 17.45 14.84
N MET A 565 -18.82 16.39 15.19
CA MET A 565 -18.41 15.40 16.19
C MET A 565 -17.56 14.29 15.56
N PRO A 566 -16.67 13.63 16.33
CA PRO A 566 -15.92 12.47 15.86
C PRO A 566 -16.83 11.30 15.51
N MET A 567 -16.30 10.35 14.74
CA MET A 567 -17.03 9.13 14.36
C MET A 567 -17.44 8.35 15.61
N TYR A 568 -18.71 7.95 15.65
CA TYR A 568 -19.29 7.25 16.78
C TYR A 568 -20.22 6.12 16.33
N GLY A 569 -20.05 4.93 16.90
CA GLY A 569 -20.86 3.76 16.57
C GLY A 569 -22.08 3.61 17.47
N VAL A 570 -23.24 3.37 16.87
CA VAL A 570 -24.46 2.90 17.54
C VAL A 570 -24.96 1.61 16.88
N SER A 571 -25.73 0.84 17.62
CA SER A 571 -26.42 -0.35 17.11
C SER A 571 -27.87 -0.01 16.80
N ALA A 572 -28.37 -0.41 15.63
CA ALA A 572 -29.77 -0.29 15.24
C ALA A 572 -30.35 -1.69 14.98
N SER A 573 -31.50 -1.98 15.59
CA SER A 573 -32.11 -3.30 15.55
C SER A 573 -33.64 -3.24 15.64
N PRO A 574 -34.35 -4.29 15.19
CA PRO A 574 -33.85 -5.42 14.39
C PRO A 574 -33.68 -5.04 12.90
N ASN A 575 -32.96 -5.88 12.14
CA ASN A 575 -32.95 -5.88 10.67
C ASN A 575 -32.44 -4.61 9.97
N PHE A 576 -31.59 -3.80 10.61
CA PHE A 576 -30.89 -2.70 9.92
C PHE A 576 -29.59 -3.19 9.26
N ASN A 577 -29.29 -2.69 8.06
CA ASN A 577 -28.07 -2.98 7.31
C ASN A 577 -27.33 -1.68 6.91
N PRO A 578 -26.09 -1.45 7.42
CA PRO A 578 -25.44 -2.23 8.48
C PRO A 578 -26.16 -2.05 9.83
N SER A 579 -26.10 -3.07 10.68
CA SER A 579 -26.67 -3.02 12.04
C SER A 579 -25.86 -2.10 12.96
N ASN A 580 -24.55 -2.02 12.74
CA ASN A 580 -23.67 -1.04 13.36
C ASN A 580 -23.66 0.23 12.50
N VAL A 581 -24.39 1.24 12.96
CA VAL A 581 -24.50 2.54 12.32
C VAL A 581 -23.38 3.45 12.82
N ILE A 582 -22.55 3.93 11.90
CA ILE A 582 -21.52 4.92 12.21
C ILE A 582 -22.12 6.31 11.95
N ILE A 583 -22.15 7.13 12.99
CA ILE A 583 -22.49 8.55 12.86
C ILE A 583 -21.29 9.26 12.25
N LYS A 584 -21.47 9.84 11.06
CA LYS A 584 -20.48 10.65 10.35
C LYS A 584 -21.11 11.96 9.94
N ASN A 585 -20.37 13.07 10.05
CA ASN A 585 -20.89 14.42 9.81
C ASN A 585 -22.19 14.66 10.60
N ASN A 586 -22.18 14.23 11.87
CA ASN A 586 -23.30 14.24 12.80
C ASN A 586 -24.50 13.35 12.46
N VAL A 587 -24.52 12.58 11.37
CA VAL A 587 -25.69 11.78 10.95
C VAL A 587 -25.36 10.28 10.83
N GLY A 588 -26.21 9.43 11.37
CA GLY A 588 -26.17 7.97 11.21
C GLY A 588 -27.33 7.47 10.34
N THR A 589 -27.01 6.75 9.27
CA THR A 589 -28.00 6.22 8.32
C THR A 589 -27.88 4.71 8.17
N SER A 590 -29.00 4.02 7.97
CA SER A 590 -29.04 2.57 7.73
C SER A 590 -30.35 2.16 7.03
N GLN A 591 -30.40 0.95 6.48
CA GLN A 591 -31.55 0.42 5.74
C GLN A 591 -32.28 -0.66 6.54
N TYR A 592 -33.60 -0.56 6.69
CA TYR A 592 -34.41 -1.63 7.29
C TYR A 592 -34.71 -2.73 6.26
N THR A 593 -34.37 -3.97 6.57
CA THR A 593 -34.44 -5.15 5.67
C THR A 593 -35.38 -6.26 6.18
N GLY A 594 -36.06 -6.03 7.30
CA GLY A 594 -36.97 -6.99 7.93
C GLY A 594 -38.38 -7.00 7.33
N PRO A 595 -39.29 -7.85 7.82
CA PRO A 595 -40.67 -7.92 7.35
C PRO A 595 -41.49 -6.66 7.67
N ALA A 596 -42.58 -6.48 6.94
CA ALA A 596 -43.54 -5.40 7.15
C ALA A 596 -44.38 -5.64 8.41
N GLY A 597 -44.91 -4.56 8.96
CA GLY A 597 -45.74 -4.52 10.15
C GLY A 597 -45.22 -3.53 11.19
N PRO A 598 -45.91 -3.42 12.32
CA PRO A 598 -45.42 -2.67 13.46
C PRO A 598 -44.11 -3.31 13.96
N VAL A 599 -43.05 -2.51 14.03
CA VAL A 599 -41.76 -2.93 14.56
C VAL A 599 -41.33 -1.92 15.61
N THR A 600 -40.94 -2.41 16.77
CA THR A 600 -40.23 -1.57 17.75
C THR A 600 -38.77 -1.54 17.33
N VAL A 601 -38.34 -0.44 16.72
CA VAL A 601 -36.93 -0.23 16.41
C VAL A 601 -36.25 0.28 17.65
N THR A 602 -35.17 -0.40 18.02
CA THR A 602 -34.30 -0.02 19.12
C THR A 602 -32.96 0.42 18.56
N VAL A 603 -32.55 1.62 18.95
CA VAL A 603 -31.18 2.10 18.75
C VAL A 603 -30.52 2.17 20.11
N SER A 604 -29.34 1.59 20.20
CA SER A 604 -28.58 1.58 21.44
C SER A 604 -27.10 1.88 21.23
N SER A 605 -26.54 2.63 22.15
CA SER A 605 -25.12 2.61 22.52
C SER A 605 -25.02 2.17 23.99
N SER A 606 -23.83 2.22 24.59
CA SER A 606 -23.63 1.78 25.99
C SER A 606 -24.59 2.41 26.99
N ASN A 607 -24.89 3.71 26.84
CA ASN A 607 -25.69 4.49 27.79
C ASN A 607 -26.83 5.29 27.13
N PHE A 608 -27.09 5.02 25.86
CA PHE A 608 -28.26 5.53 25.16
C PHE A 608 -29.07 4.35 24.68
N GLY A 609 -30.37 4.37 24.98
CA GLY A 609 -31.35 3.47 24.41
C GLY A 609 -32.54 4.29 23.98
N GLY A 610 -32.85 4.27 22.69
CA GLY A 610 -34.09 4.79 22.14
C GLY A 610 -34.87 3.63 21.56
N SER A 611 -36.16 3.53 21.90
CA SER A 611 -37.06 2.64 21.18
C SER A 611 -38.26 3.43 20.70
N LYS A 612 -38.71 3.13 19.49
CA LYS A 612 -39.85 3.78 18.87
C LYS A 612 -40.59 2.74 18.07
N SER A 613 -41.88 2.63 18.35
CA SER A 613 -42.77 1.87 17.48
C SER A 613 -42.85 2.60 16.16
N VAL A 614 -42.35 1.96 15.13
CA VAL A 614 -42.46 2.43 13.76
C VAL A 614 -43.36 1.45 13.01
N ASN A 615 -44.22 1.99 12.17
CA ASN A 615 -44.93 1.16 11.22
C ASN A 615 -43.99 0.92 10.05
N VAL A 616 -43.45 -0.30 9.94
CA VAL A 616 -42.75 -0.71 8.73
C VAL A 616 -43.83 -1.07 7.74
N VAL A 617 -44.15 -0.18 6.84
CA VAL A 617 -44.99 -0.58 5.73
C VAL A 617 -44.18 -1.52 4.86
N GLU A 618 -44.85 -2.55 4.33
CA GLU A 618 -44.28 -3.31 3.23
C GLU A 618 -43.88 -2.25 2.23
N GLY A 619 -42.56 -2.13 2.07
CA GLY A 619 -42.03 -1.18 1.12
C GLY A 619 -42.43 -1.83 -0.17
N LYS A 620 -43.63 -1.49 -0.66
CA LYS A 620 -44.23 -2.18 -1.79
C LYS A 620 -43.13 -2.25 -2.82
N VAL A 621 -42.75 -3.46 -3.17
CA VAL A 621 -41.66 -3.57 -4.14
C VAL A 621 -42.31 -3.10 -5.41
N LYS A 622 -41.81 -2.00 -5.97
CA LYS A 622 -42.34 -1.49 -7.24
C LYS A 622 -42.29 -2.66 -8.20
N THR A 623 -43.46 -3.03 -8.73
CA THR A 623 -43.52 -4.03 -9.77
C THR A 623 -43.53 -3.34 -11.10
N GLN A 624 -43.08 -4.09 -12.08
CA GLN A 624 -43.14 -3.71 -13.46
C GLN A 624 -43.86 -4.83 -14.19
N LEU A 625 -44.99 -4.49 -14.83
CA LEU A 625 -45.53 -5.28 -15.91
C LEU A 625 -44.93 -4.77 -17.21
N LYS A 626 -44.34 -5.69 -17.96
CA LYS A 626 -43.83 -5.41 -19.30
C LYS A 626 -44.57 -6.32 -20.28
N GLY A 627 -45.56 -5.76 -20.97
CA GLY A 627 -46.16 -6.36 -22.15
C GLY A 627 -45.22 -6.19 -23.34
N ASN A 628 -45.20 -7.16 -24.25
CA ASN A 628 -44.63 -6.96 -25.57
C ASN A 628 -45.64 -6.24 -26.47
N ASN A 629 -45.16 -5.35 -27.34
CA ASN A 629 -45.96 -4.92 -28.48
C ASN A 629 -45.78 -5.97 -29.58
N VAL A 630 -46.85 -6.29 -30.31
CA VAL A 630 -46.80 -7.29 -31.38
C VAL A 630 -47.31 -6.63 -32.66
N VAL A 631 -46.44 -6.48 -33.65
CA VAL A 631 -46.86 -6.00 -34.98
C VAL A 631 -47.12 -7.22 -35.85
N LEU A 632 -48.33 -7.35 -36.38
CA LEU A 632 -48.72 -8.37 -37.33
C LEU A 632 -48.84 -7.74 -38.72
N LYS A 633 -48.11 -8.29 -39.69
CA LYS A 633 -48.16 -7.82 -41.09
C LYS A 633 -49.34 -8.40 -41.87
N ASP A 634 -50.12 -9.26 -41.23
CA ASP A 634 -51.29 -9.91 -41.80
C ASP A 634 -52.32 -10.20 -40.68
N PRO A 635 -53.56 -9.70 -40.79
CA PRO A 635 -54.67 -9.97 -39.86
C PRO A 635 -54.97 -11.46 -39.59
N SER A 636 -54.59 -12.36 -40.50
CA SER A 636 -54.75 -13.81 -40.32
C SER A 636 -53.71 -14.45 -39.38
N GLN A 637 -52.63 -13.74 -39.05
CA GLN A 637 -51.58 -14.25 -38.16
C GLN A 637 -52.04 -14.30 -36.70
N SER A 638 -51.54 -15.28 -35.95
CA SER A 638 -51.71 -15.32 -34.50
C SER A 638 -50.62 -14.50 -33.81
N ALA A 639 -51.01 -13.58 -32.93
CA ALA A 639 -50.10 -12.86 -32.04
C ALA A 639 -49.93 -13.63 -30.73
N ASN A 640 -48.68 -13.89 -30.32
CA ASN A 640 -48.38 -14.34 -28.96
C ASN A 640 -48.04 -13.12 -28.08
N TYR A 641 -49.03 -12.62 -27.37
CA TYR A 641 -48.84 -11.55 -26.41
C TYR A 641 -48.31 -12.12 -25.10
N GLN A 642 -47.16 -11.63 -24.68
CA GLN A 642 -46.49 -12.00 -23.46
C GLN A 642 -46.38 -10.80 -22.54
N VAL A 643 -46.79 -10.97 -21.29
CA VAL A 643 -46.57 -9.99 -20.25
C VAL A 643 -45.72 -10.62 -19.16
N THR A 644 -44.59 -9.97 -18.86
CA THR A 644 -43.71 -10.37 -17.77
C THR A 644 -43.99 -9.49 -16.56
N LEU A 645 -44.22 -10.11 -15.42
CA LEU A 645 -44.32 -9.44 -14.13
C LEU A 645 -43.03 -9.67 -13.33
N SER A 646 -42.36 -8.59 -12.95
CA SER A 646 -41.21 -8.63 -12.06
C SER A 646 -41.26 -7.52 -11.02
N ASP A 647 -40.40 -7.60 -10.02
CA ASP A 647 -40.07 -6.44 -9.20
C ASP A 647 -39.09 -5.49 -9.93
N VAL A 648 -38.82 -4.30 -9.36
CA VAL A 648 -37.87 -3.30 -9.91
C VAL A 648 -36.42 -3.76 -9.97
N ASN A 649 -36.06 -4.79 -9.21
CA ASN A 649 -34.71 -5.36 -9.22
C ASN A 649 -34.58 -6.46 -10.29
N GLY A 650 -35.65 -6.74 -11.04
CA GLY A 650 -35.68 -7.75 -12.10
C GLY A 650 -36.03 -9.15 -11.63
N ASN A 651 -36.44 -9.34 -10.36
CA ASN A 651 -36.86 -10.65 -9.88
C ASN A 651 -38.28 -10.95 -10.38
N VAL A 652 -38.43 -12.06 -11.09
CA VAL A 652 -39.69 -12.47 -11.71
C VAL A 652 -40.71 -12.93 -10.67
N LEU A 653 -41.98 -12.55 -10.84
CA LEU A 653 -43.05 -12.88 -9.91
C LEU A 653 -43.93 -14.00 -10.49
N SER A 654 -43.63 -15.23 -10.09
CA SER A 654 -44.38 -16.44 -10.48
C SER A 654 -45.69 -16.58 -9.70
N GLY A 655 -46.68 -17.25 -10.30
CA GLY A 655 -47.95 -17.59 -9.64
C GLY A 655 -48.89 -16.40 -9.41
N LYS A 656 -48.65 -15.27 -10.07
CA LYS A 656 -49.43 -14.03 -9.91
C LYS A 656 -50.45 -13.87 -11.03
N THR A 657 -51.64 -13.43 -10.65
CA THR A 657 -52.74 -13.25 -11.61
C THR A 657 -52.60 -11.93 -12.34
N VAL A 658 -52.41 -12.00 -13.65
CA VAL A 658 -52.42 -10.83 -14.54
C VAL A 658 -53.68 -10.90 -15.38
N THR A 659 -54.41 -9.78 -15.42
CA THR A 659 -55.58 -9.64 -16.30
C THR A 659 -55.13 -8.96 -17.58
N ILE A 660 -55.35 -9.62 -18.71
CA ILE A 660 -55.09 -9.09 -20.05
C ILE A 660 -56.44 -8.80 -20.68
N THR A 661 -56.68 -7.57 -21.11
CA THR A 661 -57.89 -7.16 -21.81
C THR A 661 -57.53 -6.78 -23.23
N ALA A 662 -58.06 -7.48 -24.23
CA ALA A 662 -57.88 -7.17 -25.65
C ALA A 662 -59.26 -6.94 -26.30
N ASP A 663 -59.46 -5.79 -26.94
CA ASP A 663 -60.75 -5.36 -27.55
C ASP A 663 -61.98 -5.52 -26.64
N GLY A 664 -61.82 -5.18 -25.36
CA GLY A 664 -62.89 -5.31 -24.37
C GLY A 664 -63.12 -6.73 -23.84
N LYS A 665 -62.48 -7.76 -24.41
CA LYS A 665 -62.52 -9.13 -23.91
C LYS A 665 -61.42 -9.38 -22.88
N LYS A 666 -61.79 -9.88 -21.71
CA LYS A 666 -60.87 -10.13 -20.59
C LYS A 666 -60.37 -11.57 -20.56
N TYR A 667 -59.08 -11.72 -20.33
CA TYR A 667 -58.37 -12.98 -20.19
C TYR A 667 -57.55 -12.94 -18.90
N THR A 668 -57.90 -13.80 -17.94
CA THR A 668 -57.17 -13.90 -16.68
C THR A 668 -56.23 -15.09 -16.73
N LYS A 669 -54.93 -14.85 -16.54
CA LYS A 669 -53.91 -15.91 -16.53
C LYS A 669 -52.92 -15.69 -15.42
N THR A 670 -52.31 -16.79 -14.98
CA THR A 670 -51.32 -16.80 -13.91
C THR A 670 -49.92 -16.83 -14.51
N THR A 671 -49.00 -16.03 -13.96
CA THR A 671 -47.59 -16.01 -14.39
C THR A 671 -46.93 -17.36 -14.14
N ASP A 672 -46.12 -17.81 -15.10
CA ASP A 672 -45.32 -19.03 -15.00
C ASP A 672 -44.10 -18.84 -14.07
N ALA A 673 -43.26 -19.88 -13.95
CA ALA A 673 -42.04 -19.85 -13.14
C ALA A 673 -41.04 -18.75 -13.54
N LYS A 674 -41.17 -18.18 -14.74
CA LYS A 674 -40.37 -17.06 -15.25
C LYS A 674 -41.09 -15.71 -15.11
N GLY A 675 -42.23 -15.66 -14.42
CA GLY A 675 -43.04 -14.46 -14.26
C GLY A 675 -43.81 -14.07 -15.51
N ILE A 676 -43.94 -14.96 -16.51
CA ILE A 676 -44.52 -14.66 -17.81
C ILE A 676 -45.95 -15.19 -17.89
N VAL A 677 -46.87 -14.37 -18.39
CA VAL A 677 -48.17 -14.81 -18.92
C VAL A 677 -48.12 -14.74 -20.44
N SER A 678 -48.43 -15.83 -21.13
CA SER A 678 -48.58 -15.88 -22.59
C SER A 678 -50.04 -16.04 -23.01
N LEU A 679 -50.50 -15.22 -23.96
CA LEU A 679 -51.82 -15.22 -24.54
C LEU A 679 -51.72 -15.20 -26.07
N THR A 680 -52.17 -16.28 -26.70
CA THR A 680 -52.30 -16.33 -28.17
C THR A 680 -53.64 -15.71 -28.58
N LEU A 681 -53.57 -14.68 -29.43
CA LEU A 681 -54.70 -14.02 -30.06
C LEU A 681 -54.65 -14.33 -31.56
N SER A 682 -55.78 -14.67 -32.17
CA SER A 682 -55.86 -15.07 -33.58
C SER A 682 -57.12 -14.50 -34.23
N GLY A 683 -57.07 -14.27 -35.55
CA GLY A 683 -58.18 -13.69 -36.31
C GLY A 683 -58.48 -12.24 -35.91
N LEU A 684 -57.43 -11.45 -35.68
CA LEU A 684 -57.57 -10.02 -35.36
C LEU A 684 -58.00 -9.27 -36.62
N ALA A 685 -58.87 -8.28 -36.47
CA ALA A 685 -59.31 -7.46 -37.60
C ALA A 685 -58.17 -6.53 -38.08
N ASN A 686 -58.33 -5.95 -39.27
CA ASN A 686 -57.42 -4.91 -39.73
C ASN A 686 -57.54 -3.68 -38.81
N GLY A 687 -56.47 -3.29 -38.11
CA GLY A 687 -56.47 -2.08 -37.28
C GLY A 687 -55.69 -2.17 -35.96
N TYR A 688 -55.97 -1.20 -35.09
CA TYR A 688 -55.37 -1.06 -33.77
C TYR A 688 -56.16 -1.82 -32.71
N HIS A 689 -55.50 -2.78 -32.06
CA HIS A 689 -56.06 -3.54 -30.95
C HIS A 689 -55.38 -3.16 -29.64
N LYS A 690 -56.13 -2.50 -28.74
CA LYS A 690 -55.62 -2.11 -27.43
C LYS A 690 -55.59 -3.33 -26.52
N VAL A 691 -54.41 -3.69 -26.02
CA VAL A 691 -54.22 -4.73 -25.01
C VAL A 691 -53.71 -4.11 -23.72
N GLU A 692 -54.55 -4.15 -22.71
CA GLU A 692 -54.26 -3.64 -21.37
C GLU A 692 -53.95 -4.82 -20.47
N SER A 693 -52.79 -4.81 -19.84
CA SER A 693 -52.43 -5.77 -18.82
C SER A 693 -52.37 -5.09 -17.47
N SER A 694 -53.10 -5.63 -16.51
CA SER A 694 -53.06 -5.13 -15.15
C SER A 694 -52.74 -6.24 -14.17
N TYR A 695 -51.85 -5.91 -13.26
CA TYR A 695 -51.63 -6.60 -12.03
C TYR A 695 -52.17 -5.68 -10.95
N ALA A 696 -53.26 -6.09 -10.32
CA ALA A 696 -53.97 -5.27 -9.34
C ALA A 696 -53.13 -4.94 -8.08
N GLY A 697 -51.89 -5.44 -8.02
CA GLY A 697 -51.06 -5.40 -6.83
C GLY A 697 -51.55 -6.43 -5.82
N GLU A 698 -50.73 -6.64 -4.82
CA GLU A 698 -51.11 -7.33 -3.60
C GLU A 698 -50.37 -6.65 -2.43
N ASN A 699 -50.58 -7.08 -1.19
CA ASN A 699 -49.98 -6.42 -0.03
C ASN A 699 -48.46 -6.14 -0.20
N LYS A 700 -47.73 -7.08 -0.85
CA LYS A 700 -46.27 -7.04 -1.06
C LYS A 700 -45.75 -6.19 -2.22
N TYR A 701 -46.60 -5.88 -3.18
CA TYR A 701 -46.16 -5.38 -4.48
C TYR A 701 -47.05 -4.22 -4.91
N TYR A 702 -46.46 -3.11 -5.38
CA TYR A 702 -47.26 -2.05 -6.01
C TYR A 702 -48.05 -2.66 -7.16
N ASP A 703 -49.29 -2.21 -7.33
CA ASP A 703 -50.02 -2.44 -8.57
C ASP A 703 -49.17 -1.92 -9.71
N SER A 704 -49.21 -2.67 -10.79
CA SER A 704 -48.62 -2.21 -12.03
C SER A 704 -49.62 -2.52 -13.12
N SER A 705 -49.77 -1.57 -14.01
CA SER A 705 -50.51 -1.77 -15.23
C SER A 705 -49.62 -1.33 -16.37
N THR A 706 -49.85 -1.94 -17.51
CA THR A 706 -49.24 -1.53 -18.75
C THR A 706 -50.32 -1.60 -19.82
N THR A 707 -50.44 -0.51 -20.56
CA THR A 707 -51.26 -0.45 -21.78
C THR A 707 -50.42 -0.79 -23.02
N ASN A 708 -49.19 -1.28 -22.83
CA ASN A 708 -48.18 -1.44 -23.87
C ASN A 708 -48.32 -2.74 -24.68
N GLY A 709 -49.50 -3.33 -24.74
CA GLY A 709 -49.79 -4.32 -25.76
C GLY A 709 -50.58 -3.66 -26.87
N ILE A 710 -49.93 -3.14 -27.90
CA ILE A 710 -50.63 -2.86 -29.15
C ILE A 710 -50.44 -4.06 -30.05
N ILE A 711 -51.55 -4.55 -30.62
CA ILE A 711 -51.48 -5.38 -31.81
C ILE A 711 -51.97 -4.55 -32.99
N CYS A 712 -51.06 -4.19 -33.87
CA CYS A 712 -51.41 -3.62 -35.17
C CYS A 712 -51.42 -4.78 -36.15
N ALA A 713 -52.59 -5.12 -36.68
CA ALA A 713 -52.70 -6.08 -37.77
C ALA A 713 -53.15 -5.32 -39.01
N PHE A 714 -52.35 -5.31 -40.08
CA PHE A 714 -52.63 -4.45 -41.23
C PHE A 714 -52.37 -5.09 -42.60
N ASN A 715 -53.09 -4.63 -43.63
CA ASN A 715 -52.72 -4.72 -45.04
C ASN A 715 -52.46 -3.31 -45.62
N ASN A 716 -51.68 -3.21 -46.71
CA ASN A 716 -51.22 -1.93 -47.29
C ASN A 716 -52.33 -1.10 -48.01
N GLU A 717 -53.60 -1.30 -47.69
CA GLU A 717 -54.74 -0.78 -48.49
C GLU A 717 -55.49 0.40 -47.84
N SER A 718 -55.01 0.95 -46.71
CA SER A 718 -55.70 2.09 -46.06
C SER A 718 -55.64 3.37 -46.89
N THR A 719 -56.79 4.04 -46.99
CA THR A 719 -56.94 5.33 -47.70
C THR A 719 -56.56 6.54 -46.84
N THR A 720 -56.43 6.38 -45.52
CA THR A 720 -56.03 7.45 -44.58
C THR A 720 -54.51 7.49 -44.44
N GLN A 721 -53.90 8.68 -44.49
CA GLN A 721 -52.45 8.83 -44.57
C GLN A 721 -51.87 9.37 -43.26
N LEU A 722 -50.93 8.63 -42.67
CA LEU A 722 -50.12 9.09 -41.54
C LEU A 722 -48.68 9.24 -42.01
N GLN A 723 -48.20 10.49 -42.04
CA GLN A 723 -46.87 10.83 -42.53
C GLN A 723 -45.96 11.28 -41.39
N THR A 724 -44.72 10.82 -41.44
CA THR A 724 -43.63 11.30 -40.60
C THR A 724 -42.30 10.90 -41.25
N ARG A 725 -41.21 11.03 -40.51
CA ARG A 725 -39.86 10.75 -40.98
C ARG A 725 -39.01 10.20 -39.84
N ASP A 726 -37.93 9.52 -40.21
CA ASP A 726 -36.88 9.17 -39.28
C ASP A 726 -36.28 10.42 -38.64
N ILE A 727 -35.88 10.29 -37.38
CA ILE A 727 -35.27 11.36 -36.61
C ILE A 727 -33.89 10.98 -36.19
N GLU A 728 -32.97 11.88 -36.44
CA GLU A 728 -31.60 11.80 -35.97
C GLU A 728 -31.31 13.08 -35.18
N MET A 729 -30.91 12.93 -33.91
CA MET A 729 -30.76 14.04 -32.97
C MET A 729 -29.59 13.78 -32.01
N TYR A 730 -29.06 14.81 -31.36
CA TYR A 730 -28.07 14.64 -30.29
C TYR A 730 -28.73 14.61 -28.90
N PHE A 731 -28.10 13.95 -27.93
CA PHE A 731 -28.65 13.78 -26.57
C PHE A 731 -29.10 15.13 -25.97
N LYS A 732 -30.41 15.23 -25.72
CA LYS A 732 -31.12 16.40 -25.21
C LYS A 732 -30.95 17.68 -26.06
N ASP A 733 -30.96 17.57 -27.39
CA ASP A 733 -30.92 18.73 -28.28
C ASP A 733 -32.25 19.51 -28.42
N GLY A 734 -33.35 18.92 -27.95
CA GLY A 734 -34.68 19.52 -27.98
C GLY A 734 -35.55 19.09 -29.17
N THR A 735 -35.02 18.26 -30.07
CA THR A 735 -35.77 17.68 -31.20
C THR A 735 -36.97 16.89 -30.69
N ARG A 736 -38.06 17.01 -31.44
CA ARG A 736 -39.34 16.36 -31.15
C ARG A 736 -39.70 15.40 -32.29
N TYR A 737 -40.27 14.25 -31.96
CA TYR A 737 -40.88 13.36 -32.94
C TYR A 737 -42.29 13.83 -33.27
N GLY A 738 -42.53 14.14 -34.55
CA GLY A 738 -43.76 14.75 -35.04
C GLY A 738 -44.40 13.94 -36.15
N VAL A 739 -45.73 13.89 -36.17
CA VAL A 739 -46.54 13.11 -37.12
C VAL A 739 -47.62 14.00 -37.71
N LYS A 740 -48.02 13.75 -38.96
CA LYS A 740 -49.10 14.46 -39.66
C LYS A 740 -50.13 13.49 -40.22
N LEU A 741 -51.39 13.66 -39.84
CA LEU A 741 -52.52 12.83 -40.27
C LEU A 741 -53.38 13.57 -41.31
N MET A 742 -53.70 12.88 -42.40
CA MET A 742 -54.51 13.40 -43.51
C MET A 742 -55.51 12.36 -44.01
N ASP A 743 -56.62 12.83 -44.56
CA ASP A 743 -57.57 11.97 -45.27
C ASP A 743 -57.06 11.54 -46.66
N SER A 744 -57.86 10.75 -47.38
CA SER A 744 -57.52 10.24 -48.71
C SER A 744 -57.35 11.31 -49.79
N ALA A 745 -57.83 12.53 -49.55
CA ALA A 745 -57.66 13.68 -50.44
C ALA A 745 -56.47 14.58 -50.03
N GLY A 746 -55.74 14.22 -48.97
CA GLY A 746 -54.61 14.99 -48.46
C GLY A 746 -54.99 16.14 -47.53
N LYS A 747 -56.25 16.23 -47.08
CA LYS A 747 -56.70 17.26 -46.13
C LYS A 747 -56.32 16.86 -44.70
N ALA A 748 -55.77 17.81 -43.96
CA ALA A 748 -55.37 17.61 -42.57
C ALA A 748 -56.54 17.23 -41.65
N LEU A 749 -56.31 16.21 -40.80
CA LEU A 749 -57.29 15.72 -39.84
C LEU A 749 -56.96 16.23 -38.42
N ALA A 750 -57.64 17.29 -38.01
CA ALA A 750 -57.47 17.92 -36.71
C ALA A 750 -58.19 17.20 -35.56
N ASN A 751 -57.68 17.37 -34.34
CA ASN A 751 -58.22 16.83 -33.09
C ASN A 751 -58.37 15.31 -33.07
N LYS A 752 -57.50 14.58 -33.78
CA LYS A 752 -57.45 13.12 -33.82
C LYS A 752 -56.34 12.59 -32.91
N GLU A 753 -56.61 11.52 -32.18
CA GLU A 753 -55.59 10.86 -31.35
C GLU A 753 -54.69 9.95 -32.18
N ILE A 754 -53.38 10.13 -32.04
CA ILE A 754 -52.33 9.27 -32.59
C ILE A 754 -51.56 8.64 -31.44
N TYR A 755 -51.21 7.36 -31.58
CA TYR A 755 -50.34 6.65 -30.66
C TYR A 755 -48.94 6.54 -31.25
N ILE A 756 -47.93 6.96 -30.50
CA ILE A 756 -46.52 6.90 -30.90
C ILE A 756 -45.81 5.92 -29.97
N LEU A 757 -45.45 4.76 -30.48
CA LEU A 757 -44.71 3.72 -29.77
C LEU A 757 -43.20 3.96 -29.94
N ILE A 758 -42.47 4.21 -28.86
CA ILE A 758 -41.00 4.38 -28.86
C ILE A 758 -40.38 3.38 -27.88
N SER A 759 -39.49 2.50 -28.36
CA SER A 759 -38.79 1.50 -27.51
C SER A 759 -39.71 0.67 -26.60
N GLY A 760 -40.92 0.36 -27.08
CA GLY A 760 -41.92 -0.40 -26.32
C GLY A 760 -42.84 0.42 -25.42
N ILE A 761 -42.73 1.75 -25.39
CA ILE A 761 -43.59 2.67 -24.62
C ILE A 761 -44.49 3.48 -25.56
N ILE A 762 -45.78 3.54 -25.28
CA ILE A 762 -46.77 4.27 -26.09
C ILE A 762 -46.96 5.68 -25.55
N TYR A 763 -46.99 6.65 -26.45
CA TYR A 763 -47.29 8.04 -26.16
C TYR A 763 -48.47 8.52 -27.01
N THR A 764 -49.58 8.88 -26.37
CA THR A 764 -50.75 9.44 -27.05
C THR A 764 -50.54 10.93 -27.35
N ARG A 765 -50.86 11.38 -28.55
CA ARG A 765 -50.83 12.79 -28.97
C ARG A 765 -52.06 13.12 -29.81
N THR A 766 -52.61 14.30 -29.60
CA THR A 766 -53.74 14.80 -30.40
C THR A 766 -53.23 15.72 -31.49
N THR A 767 -53.74 15.54 -32.72
CA THR A 767 -53.39 16.42 -33.84
C THR A 767 -53.99 17.82 -33.67
N ASN A 768 -53.24 18.84 -34.03
CA ASN A 768 -53.70 20.23 -34.06
C ASN A 768 -54.55 20.50 -35.32
N GLU A 769 -54.97 21.75 -35.53
CA GLU A 769 -55.77 22.19 -36.69
C GLU A 769 -55.13 21.87 -38.05
N ASN A 770 -53.81 21.69 -38.09
CA ASN A 770 -53.04 21.31 -39.28
C ASN A 770 -52.82 19.80 -39.41
N GLY A 771 -53.44 18.99 -38.54
CA GLY A 771 -53.30 17.54 -38.53
C GLY A 771 -52.01 17.04 -37.89
N GLU A 772 -51.28 17.88 -37.14
CA GLU A 772 -49.94 17.57 -36.63
C GLU A 772 -49.91 17.29 -35.12
N ALA A 773 -49.12 16.30 -34.69
CA ALA A 773 -48.92 15.97 -33.28
C ALA A 773 -47.43 15.71 -33.00
N SER A 774 -46.89 16.04 -31.81
CA SER A 774 -45.46 15.80 -31.51
C SER A 774 -45.10 15.51 -30.04
N ILE A 775 -43.96 14.84 -29.83
CA ILE A 775 -43.39 14.49 -28.52
C ILE A 775 -41.92 14.87 -28.39
N ALA A 776 -41.51 15.42 -27.23
CA ALA A 776 -40.10 15.65 -26.92
C ALA A 776 -39.35 14.34 -26.66
N ILE A 777 -38.15 14.22 -27.22
CA ILE A 777 -37.35 13.01 -27.11
C ILE A 777 -36.36 13.18 -25.94
N ASN A 778 -36.52 12.35 -24.90
CA ASN A 778 -35.63 12.30 -23.72
C ASN A 778 -35.15 10.86 -23.50
N LEU A 779 -34.59 10.27 -24.54
CA LEU A 779 -34.04 8.93 -24.54
C LEU A 779 -32.52 8.99 -24.34
N ASN A 780 -31.95 7.92 -23.78
CA ASN A 780 -30.50 7.74 -23.80
C ASN A 780 -30.00 7.64 -25.24
N SER A 781 -28.71 7.87 -25.46
CA SER A 781 -28.11 7.70 -26.77
C SER A 781 -28.24 6.24 -27.26
N GLY A 782 -28.60 6.05 -28.53
CA GLY A 782 -28.96 4.76 -29.10
C GLY A 782 -29.91 4.85 -30.30
N THR A 783 -30.21 3.71 -30.92
CA THR A 783 -31.24 3.57 -31.96
C THR A 783 -32.52 3.04 -31.32
N HIS A 784 -33.62 3.70 -31.61
CA HIS A 784 -34.92 3.42 -31.03
C HIS A 784 -35.94 3.25 -32.14
N ASP A 785 -36.51 2.05 -32.25
CA ASP A 785 -37.62 1.82 -33.17
C ASP A 785 -38.84 2.60 -32.71
N VAL A 786 -39.50 3.18 -33.70
CA VAL A 786 -40.69 3.99 -33.54
C VAL A 786 -41.78 3.57 -34.51
N MET A 787 -43.00 3.49 -33.99
CA MET A 787 -44.18 3.34 -34.82
C MET A 787 -45.20 4.38 -34.39
N ALA A 788 -45.76 5.12 -35.33
CA ALA A 788 -46.93 5.94 -35.09
C ALA A 788 -48.15 5.30 -35.74
N CYS A 789 -49.28 5.25 -35.03
CA CYS A 789 -50.53 4.75 -35.58
C CYS A 789 -51.72 5.61 -35.19
N PHE A 790 -52.56 5.90 -36.17
CA PHE A 790 -53.91 6.40 -36.04
C PHE A 790 -54.86 5.19 -36.00
N PRO A 791 -55.64 4.98 -34.92
CA PRO A 791 -56.51 3.81 -34.77
C PRO A 791 -57.65 3.75 -35.79
N GLY A 792 -57.95 4.84 -36.50
CA GLY A 792 -59.16 5.00 -37.31
C GLY A 792 -60.33 5.60 -36.51
N ASP A 793 -61.33 6.12 -37.21
CA ASP A 793 -62.60 6.55 -36.65
C ASP A 793 -63.76 6.25 -37.61
N ALA A 794 -64.97 6.71 -37.28
CA ALA A 794 -66.17 6.46 -38.10
C ALA A 794 -66.10 7.04 -39.52
N SER A 795 -65.15 7.93 -39.81
CA SER A 795 -65.02 8.66 -41.08
C SER A 795 -63.68 8.44 -41.78
N ASN A 796 -62.66 7.92 -41.10
CA ASN A 796 -61.32 7.75 -41.63
C ASN A 796 -60.74 6.41 -41.14
N GLU A 797 -60.09 5.68 -42.04
CA GLU A 797 -59.53 4.35 -41.79
C GLU A 797 -58.29 4.39 -40.89
N PHE A 798 -57.91 3.25 -40.32
CA PHE A 798 -56.66 3.06 -39.58
C PHE A 798 -55.45 3.42 -40.46
N ALA A 799 -54.47 4.14 -39.91
CA ALA A 799 -53.23 4.45 -40.62
C ALA A 799 -52.03 4.27 -39.69
N PHE A 800 -50.89 3.82 -40.20
CA PHE A 800 -49.66 3.69 -39.42
C PHE A 800 -48.44 4.02 -40.25
N VAL A 801 -47.33 4.25 -39.56
CA VAL A 801 -46.02 4.44 -40.15
C VAL A 801 -44.94 3.99 -39.16
N GLU A 802 -43.91 3.32 -39.66
CA GLU A 802 -42.74 2.89 -38.90
C GLU A 802 -41.54 3.76 -39.26
N ASN A 803 -40.77 4.16 -38.25
CA ASN A 803 -39.60 5.01 -38.35
C ASN A 803 -38.57 4.66 -37.29
N THR A 804 -37.42 5.29 -37.38
CA THR A 804 -36.35 5.15 -36.41
C THR A 804 -36.01 6.50 -35.78
N ILE A 805 -35.82 6.51 -34.46
CA ILE A 805 -35.20 7.63 -33.73
C ILE A 805 -33.78 7.23 -33.35
N ILE A 806 -32.79 7.94 -33.88
CA ILE A 806 -31.38 7.80 -33.54
C ILE A 806 -30.97 8.96 -32.65
N VAL A 807 -30.74 8.68 -31.37
CA VAL A 807 -30.15 9.65 -30.43
C VAL A 807 -28.64 9.47 -30.42
N LYS A 808 -27.94 10.38 -31.07
CA LYS A 808 -26.47 10.45 -31.10
C LYS A 808 -25.94 10.84 -29.71
N PRO A 809 -24.94 10.12 -29.18
CA PRO A 809 -24.29 10.50 -27.94
C PRO A 809 -23.56 11.85 -28.10
N THR A 810 -23.54 12.64 -27.04
CA THR A 810 -22.75 13.88 -26.97
C THR A 810 -21.39 13.69 -26.31
N ILE A 811 -21.18 12.51 -25.70
CA ILE A 811 -19.86 12.04 -25.27
C ILE A 811 -19.59 10.74 -26.02
N SER A 812 -18.46 10.66 -26.71
CA SER A 812 -17.98 9.39 -27.25
C SER A 812 -16.57 9.14 -26.76
N GLY A 813 -16.38 8.01 -26.08
CA GLY A 813 -15.11 7.52 -25.59
C GLY A 813 -15.05 6.02 -25.81
N ASN A 814 -13.85 5.49 -25.98
CA ASN A 814 -13.63 4.06 -26.11
C ASN A 814 -13.00 3.53 -24.83
N ASP A 815 -13.33 2.28 -24.49
CA ASP A 815 -12.56 1.54 -23.50
C ASP A 815 -11.13 1.46 -23.99
N ILE A 816 -10.20 1.64 -23.07
CA ILE A 816 -8.79 1.52 -23.37
C ILE A 816 -8.21 0.37 -22.57
N THR A 817 -7.66 -0.59 -23.29
CA THR A 817 -6.74 -1.56 -22.72
C THR A 817 -5.36 -1.18 -23.18
N LYS A 818 -4.47 -0.97 -22.23
CA LYS A 818 -3.10 -0.58 -22.53
C LYS A 818 -2.18 -1.36 -21.61
N HIS A 819 -1.03 -1.77 -22.11
CA HIS A 819 0.03 -2.21 -21.22
C HIS A 819 0.61 -1.00 -20.47
N TYR A 820 1.17 -1.24 -19.29
CA TYR A 820 1.79 -0.21 -18.48
C TYR A 820 2.78 0.63 -19.32
N LYS A 821 2.75 1.96 -19.15
CA LYS A 821 3.53 2.96 -19.89
C LYS A 821 3.28 3.10 -21.39
N ASN A 822 2.39 2.31 -21.99
CA ASN A 822 1.96 2.53 -23.37
C ASN A 822 1.45 3.97 -23.56
N GLY A 823 1.77 4.56 -24.71
CA GLY A 823 1.43 5.94 -25.03
C GLY A 823 -0.07 6.25 -25.07
N THR A 824 -0.94 5.22 -25.13
CA THR A 824 -2.39 5.38 -25.18
C THR A 824 -2.89 6.17 -23.98
N GLN A 825 -3.58 7.26 -24.29
CA GLN A 825 -4.29 8.10 -23.34
C GLN A 825 -5.78 7.92 -23.56
N TYR A 826 -6.58 8.26 -22.56
CA TYR A 826 -8.01 8.27 -22.73
C TYR A 826 -8.43 9.57 -23.40
N TYR A 827 -9.26 9.46 -24.43
CA TYR A 827 -9.87 10.58 -25.11
C TYR A 827 -11.36 10.36 -25.14
N ALA A 828 -12.11 11.39 -24.74
CA ALA A 828 -13.53 11.47 -25.05
C ALA A 828 -13.77 12.72 -25.88
N LYS A 829 -14.59 12.57 -26.93
CA LYS A 829 -15.10 13.68 -27.73
C LYS A 829 -16.39 14.18 -27.10
N PHE A 830 -16.46 15.49 -26.92
CA PHE A 830 -17.61 16.19 -26.38
C PHE A 830 -18.17 17.12 -27.46
N VAL A 831 -19.44 16.93 -27.77
CA VAL A 831 -20.20 17.82 -28.64
C VAL A 831 -21.36 18.45 -27.88
N GLY A 832 -21.79 19.62 -28.34
CA GLY A 832 -22.97 20.29 -27.84
C GLY A 832 -24.25 19.60 -28.30
N LYS A 833 -25.37 20.18 -27.86
CA LYS A 833 -26.72 19.80 -28.33
C LYS A 833 -26.87 19.95 -29.85
N ASP A 834 -26.14 20.87 -30.47
CA ASP A 834 -26.14 21.09 -31.92
C ASP A 834 -25.15 20.18 -32.67
N GLY A 835 -24.52 19.22 -32.00
CA GLY A 835 -23.51 18.34 -32.58
C GLY A 835 -22.16 19.01 -32.85
N LYS A 836 -22.01 20.31 -32.57
CA LYS A 836 -20.73 21.01 -32.72
C LYS A 836 -19.78 20.67 -31.58
N ALA A 837 -18.49 20.67 -31.86
CA ALA A 837 -17.46 20.48 -30.86
C ALA A 837 -17.62 21.49 -29.71
N LEU A 838 -17.62 21.02 -28.47
CA LEU A 838 -17.49 21.90 -27.32
C LEU A 838 -16.03 22.34 -27.24
N THR A 839 -15.70 23.52 -27.74
CA THR A 839 -14.31 24.03 -27.73
C THR A 839 -13.97 24.72 -26.42
N ASN A 840 -12.75 24.54 -25.91
CA ASN A 840 -12.24 25.21 -24.71
C ASN A 840 -13.14 25.09 -23.47
N THR A 841 -13.88 23.99 -23.36
CA THR A 841 -14.88 23.76 -22.32
C THR A 841 -14.30 22.89 -21.21
N LYS A 842 -14.46 23.32 -19.95
CA LYS A 842 -14.07 22.51 -18.79
C LYS A 842 -15.05 21.37 -18.58
N ILE A 843 -14.56 20.13 -18.67
CA ILE A 843 -15.28 18.89 -18.42
C ILE A 843 -14.73 18.20 -17.17
N LYS A 844 -15.46 17.21 -16.64
CA LYS A 844 -15.06 16.44 -15.45
C LYS A 844 -14.89 14.96 -15.79
N TYR A 845 -13.80 14.40 -15.28
CA TYR A 845 -13.55 12.96 -15.17
C TYR A 845 -13.55 12.54 -13.70
N ASN A 846 -14.06 11.35 -13.41
CA ASN A 846 -13.93 10.69 -12.11
C ASN A 846 -13.24 9.33 -12.28
N ILE A 847 -12.19 9.08 -11.49
CA ILE A 847 -11.49 7.79 -11.42
C ILE A 847 -11.28 7.47 -9.93
N ASN A 848 -11.84 6.35 -9.45
CA ASN A 848 -11.71 5.89 -8.06
C ASN A 848 -12.05 6.95 -6.97
N GLY A 849 -13.04 7.81 -7.23
CA GLY A 849 -13.47 8.84 -6.28
C GLY A 849 -12.63 10.12 -6.31
N VAL A 850 -11.64 10.21 -7.19
CA VAL A 850 -10.86 11.43 -7.45
C VAL A 850 -11.39 12.11 -8.71
N PHE A 851 -11.70 13.40 -8.60
CA PHE A 851 -12.22 14.20 -9.69
C PHE A 851 -11.10 14.97 -10.40
N TYR A 852 -11.13 14.97 -11.73
CA TYR A 852 -10.18 15.67 -12.58
C TYR A 852 -10.92 16.57 -13.55
N GLU A 853 -10.52 17.84 -13.63
CA GLU A 853 -11.02 18.75 -14.66
C GLU A 853 -10.08 18.75 -15.87
N ARG A 854 -10.65 18.73 -17.08
CA ARG A 854 -9.92 18.84 -18.34
C ARG A 854 -10.62 19.82 -19.27
N THR A 855 -9.86 20.44 -20.16
CA THR A 855 -10.40 21.35 -21.16
C THR A 855 -10.40 20.65 -22.51
N THR A 856 -11.51 20.74 -23.24
CA THR A 856 -11.62 20.24 -24.60
C THR A 856 -10.85 21.10 -25.60
N ASP A 857 -10.29 20.47 -26.64
CA ASP A 857 -9.63 21.17 -27.75
C ASP A 857 -10.62 21.78 -28.76
N ALA A 858 -10.11 22.37 -29.84
CA ALA A 858 -10.92 22.97 -30.91
C ALA A 858 -11.86 21.97 -31.64
N ASN A 859 -11.59 20.67 -31.52
CA ASN A 859 -12.38 19.59 -32.10
C ASN A 859 -13.28 18.89 -31.06
N GLY A 860 -13.29 19.38 -29.82
CA GLY A 860 -14.13 18.88 -28.73
C GLY A 860 -13.52 17.69 -27.97
N TYR A 861 -12.27 17.30 -28.23
CA TYR A 861 -11.65 16.20 -27.51
C TYR A 861 -11.05 16.67 -26.19
N ALA A 862 -11.37 15.98 -25.10
CA ALA A 862 -10.66 16.16 -23.84
C ALA A 862 -9.76 14.95 -23.57
N LYS A 863 -8.46 15.21 -23.48
CA LYS A 863 -7.44 14.21 -23.15
C LYS A 863 -7.36 14.00 -21.64
N MET A 864 -7.42 12.74 -21.21
CA MET A 864 -7.07 12.33 -19.85
C MET A 864 -5.78 11.50 -19.89
N ASN A 865 -4.74 12.04 -19.27
CA ASN A 865 -3.47 11.33 -19.15
C ASN A 865 -3.62 10.15 -18.18
N ILE A 866 -3.34 8.93 -18.66
CA ILE A 866 -3.38 7.67 -17.91
C ILE A 866 -1.97 7.23 -17.57
N ASN A 867 -1.54 7.62 -16.36
CA ASN A 867 -0.31 7.17 -15.71
C ASN A 867 -0.67 6.40 -14.43
N LEU A 868 -1.51 5.38 -14.58
CA LEU A 868 -1.93 4.49 -13.50
C LEU A 868 -1.06 3.23 -13.50
N ILE A 869 -0.86 2.63 -12.33
CA ILE A 869 -0.26 1.30 -12.20
C ILE A 869 -1.21 0.23 -12.80
N PRO A 870 -0.73 -1.01 -13.06
CA PRO A 870 -1.60 -2.08 -13.54
C PRO A 870 -2.84 -2.28 -12.67
N GLY A 871 -3.99 -2.45 -13.32
CA GLY A 871 -5.29 -2.52 -12.66
C GLY A 871 -6.45 -2.23 -13.62
N ARG A 872 -7.67 -2.48 -13.16
CA ARG A 872 -8.91 -2.19 -13.88
C ARG A 872 -9.61 -1.01 -13.22
N TYR A 873 -9.86 0.05 -13.98
CA TYR A 873 -10.41 1.32 -13.49
C TYR A 873 -11.65 1.70 -14.28
N VAL A 874 -12.67 2.25 -13.60
CA VAL A 874 -13.83 2.88 -14.25
C VAL A 874 -13.55 4.37 -14.36
N ILE A 875 -13.53 4.90 -15.59
CA ILE A 875 -13.49 6.34 -15.84
C ILE A 875 -14.87 6.80 -16.26
N THR A 876 -15.39 7.83 -15.58
CA THR A 876 -16.69 8.43 -15.94
C THR A 876 -16.48 9.87 -16.39
N ALA A 877 -16.94 10.16 -17.61
CA ALA A 877 -16.94 11.48 -18.23
C ALA A 877 -18.32 12.13 -18.08
N THR A 878 -18.36 13.44 -17.84
CA THR A 878 -19.62 14.20 -17.75
C THR A 878 -19.61 15.39 -18.70
N ASN A 879 -20.64 15.49 -19.56
CA ASN A 879 -20.85 16.63 -20.44
C ASN A 879 -21.52 17.75 -19.63
N PRO A 880 -20.84 18.89 -19.43
CA PRO A 880 -21.36 19.95 -18.57
C PRO A 880 -22.58 20.68 -19.15
N VAL A 881 -22.86 20.53 -20.46
CA VAL A 881 -23.93 21.29 -21.14
C VAL A 881 -25.30 20.63 -21.03
N ASN A 882 -25.36 19.29 -21.01
CA ASN A 882 -26.61 18.53 -20.99
C ASN A 882 -26.66 17.46 -19.90
N GLY A 883 -25.57 17.30 -19.14
CA GLY A 883 -25.45 16.35 -18.04
C GLY A 883 -25.37 14.88 -18.47
N GLU A 884 -25.11 14.59 -19.75
CA GLU A 884 -24.84 13.21 -20.17
C GLU A 884 -23.62 12.69 -19.40
N MET A 885 -23.70 11.44 -18.92
CA MET A 885 -22.57 10.74 -18.33
C MET A 885 -22.25 9.53 -19.20
N TYR A 886 -20.98 9.32 -19.44
CA TYR A 886 -20.50 8.21 -20.25
C TYR A 886 -19.32 7.57 -19.56
N SER A 887 -19.39 6.26 -19.32
CA SER A 887 -18.36 5.51 -18.61
C SER A 887 -17.62 4.60 -19.57
N ASN A 888 -16.31 4.53 -19.39
CA ASN A 888 -15.45 3.59 -20.09
C ASN A 888 -14.59 2.83 -19.08
N ILE A 889 -14.07 1.68 -19.50
CA ILE A 889 -13.12 0.88 -18.74
C ILE A 889 -11.71 1.24 -19.20
N VAL A 890 -10.85 1.56 -18.24
CA VAL A 890 -9.41 1.70 -18.42
C VAL A 890 -8.75 0.48 -17.78
N THR A 891 -8.25 -0.42 -18.62
CA THR A 891 -7.47 -1.57 -18.17
C THR A 891 -6.00 -1.30 -18.43
N VAL A 892 -5.23 -1.17 -17.35
CA VAL A 892 -3.77 -1.12 -17.43
C VAL A 892 -3.26 -2.54 -17.18
N LEU A 893 -2.84 -3.21 -18.25
CA LEU A 893 -2.23 -4.53 -18.17
C LEU A 893 -0.81 -4.41 -17.64
N THR A 894 -0.40 -5.37 -16.82
CA THR A 894 1.01 -5.54 -16.46
C THR A 894 1.84 -5.81 -17.72
N ILE A 895 3.13 -5.52 -17.64
CA ILE A 895 4.14 -5.87 -18.66
C ILE A 895 5.00 -7.06 -18.24
N PHE A 896 4.59 -7.76 -17.18
CA PHE A 896 5.26 -8.94 -16.65
C PHE A 896 4.35 -10.16 -16.67
N GLU A 897 4.89 -11.29 -17.10
CA GLU A 897 4.30 -12.61 -16.88
C GLU A 897 5.32 -13.48 -16.14
N GLY A 898 5.12 -13.70 -14.84
CA GLY A 898 5.99 -14.50 -13.99
C GLY A 898 5.18 -15.33 -12.99
N LYS A 899 5.81 -16.36 -12.42
CA LYS A 899 5.20 -17.23 -11.41
C LYS A 899 6.19 -17.47 -10.28
N ASP A 900 5.65 -17.76 -9.10
CA ASP A 900 6.43 -18.20 -7.95
C ASP A 900 7.19 -19.50 -8.27
N VAL A 901 8.35 -19.69 -7.64
CA VAL A 901 9.22 -20.86 -7.86
C VAL A 901 9.55 -21.54 -6.54
N VAL A 902 9.37 -22.85 -6.49
CA VAL A 902 9.89 -23.70 -5.41
C VAL A 902 10.84 -24.72 -6.05
N LYS A 903 12.08 -24.82 -5.55
CA LYS A 903 13.07 -25.78 -6.07
C LYS A 903 13.99 -26.28 -4.95
N TYR A 904 14.59 -27.44 -5.12
CA TYR A 904 15.71 -27.87 -4.28
C TYR A 904 17.00 -27.15 -4.67
N TYR A 905 17.91 -27.00 -3.71
CA TYR A 905 19.24 -26.43 -3.91
C TYR A 905 19.96 -27.18 -5.04
N ARG A 906 20.56 -26.44 -5.98
CA ARG A 906 21.21 -26.96 -7.20
C ARG A 906 20.32 -27.70 -8.20
N ASN A 907 19.00 -27.62 -8.07
CA ASN A 907 18.11 -27.95 -9.19
C ASN A 907 18.31 -26.93 -10.33
N ASP A 908 18.15 -27.32 -11.59
CA ASP A 908 18.38 -26.41 -12.73
C ASP A 908 17.24 -25.42 -13.00
N THR A 909 16.16 -25.45 -12.21
CA THR A 909 15.02 -24.54 -12.37
C THR A 909 15.45 -23.09 -12.22
N GLN A 910 15.14 -22.29 -13.23
CA GLN A 910 15.36 -20.85 -13.29
C GLN A 910 14.05 -20.14 -12.93
N TYR A 911 14.16 -18.94 -12.35
CA TYR A 911 13.04 -18.01 -12.40
C TYR A 911 12.96 -17.44 -13.80
N ILE A 912 11.75 -17.40 -14.36
CA ILE A 912 11.51 -16.91 -15.70
C ILE A 912 10.41 -15.87 -15.60
N VAL A 913 10.71 -14.65 -16.04
CA VAL A 913 9.69 -13.64 -16.31
C VAL A 913 9.69 -13.34 -17.79
N LYS A 914 8.51 -13.27 -18.38
CA LYS A 914 8.34 -12.69 -19.70
C LYS A 914 8.08 -11.20 -19.56
N ILE A 915 8.82 -10.40 -20.33
CA ILE A 915 8.53 -8.98 -20.47
C ILE A 915 7.78 -8.76 -21.74
N LEU A 916 6.71 -8.00 -21.59
CA LEU A 916 5.96 -7.48 -22.70
C LEU A 916 6.36 -6.03 -22.93
N GLY A 917 6.40 -5.63 -24.20
CA GLY A 917 6.49 -4.25 -24.57
C GLY A 917 5.23 -3.52 -24.16
N ASP A 918 5.23 -2.22 -24.36
CA ASP A 918 4.03 -1.42 -24.23
C ASP A 918 2.97 -1.77 -25.31
N ASP A 919 3.37 -2.51 -26.35
CA ASP A 919 2.53 -3.13 -27.38
C ASP A 919 2.02 -4.53 -27.02
N GLY A 920 2.35 -5.05 -25.83
CA GLY A 920 1.94 -6.37 -25.36
C GLY A 920 2.69 -7.54 -26.03
N LYS A 921 3.62 -7.27 -26.94
CA LYS A 921 4.44 -8.31 -27.57
C LYS A 921 5.64 -8.63 -26.70
N PRO A 922 6.19 -9.84 -26.80
CA PRO A 922 7.43 -10.15 -26.10
C PRO A 922 8.50 -9.13 -26.48
N LYS A 923 9.03 -8.42 -25.48
CA LYS A 923 10.04 -7.41 -25.71
C LYS A 923 11.40 -8.07 -25.61
N SER A 924 12.10 -8.18 -26.73
CA SER A 924 13.46 -8.71 -26.80
C SER A 924 14.50 -7.60 -26.60
N GLY A 925 15.70 -7.98 -26.13
CA GLY A 925 16.84 -7.09 -26.03
C GLY A 925 16.74 -6.05 -24.91
N VAL A 926 15.67 -6.09 -24.10
CA VAL A 926 15.50 -5.17 -22.97
C VAL A 926 16.05 -5.76 -21.68
N THR A 927 16.68 -4.89 -20.90
CA THR A 927 17.23 -5.22 -19.59
C THR A 927 16.12 -5.19 -18.53
N VAL A 928 15.90 -6.35 -17.92
CA VAL A 928 15.08 -6.51 -16.72
C VAL A 928 16.00 -6.53 -15.53
N SER A 929 15.70 -5.69 -14.55
CA SER A 929 16.45 -5.68 -13.30
C SER A 929 15.74 -6.59 -12.31
N PHE A 930 16.26 -7.80 -12.11
CA PHE A 930 15.77 -8.67 -11.05
C PHE A 930 16.44 -8.29 -9.74
N ASN A 931 15.68 -7.75 -8.81
CA ASN A 931 16.09 -7.62 -7.43
C ASN A 931 15.72 -8.93 -6.70
N ILE A 932 16.71 -9.74 -6.35
CA ILE A 932 16.54 -10.80 -5.35
C ILE A 932 17.38 -10.41 -4.17
N ASN A 933 16.79 -10.27 -2.99
CA ASN A 933 17.49 -9.76 -1.81
C ASN A 933 18.41 -8.59 -2.20
N GLY A 934 17.90 -7.53 -2.83
CA GLY A 934 18.59 -6.32 -3.29
C GLY A 934 19.88 -6.44 -4.14
N VAL A 935 20.29 -7.62 -4.63
CA VAL A 935 21.16 -7.66 -5.84
C VAL A 935 20.25 -7.50 -7.00
N PHE A 936 20.61 -6.51 -7.80
CA PHE A 936 20.02 -6.28 -9.10
C PHE A 936 20.79 -7.08 -10.14
N TYR A 937 20.14 -8.11 -10.66
CA TYR A 937 20.61 -8.89 -11.79
C TYR A 937 19.94 -8.37 -13.04
N ASN A 938 20.73 -7.72 -13.87
CA ASN A 938 20.29 -7.34 -15.20
C ASN A 938 20.27 -8.59 -16.08
N ARG A 939 19.09 -8.89 -16.62
CA ARG A 939 18.91 -9.95 -17.60
C ARG A 939 18.30 -9.36 -18.84
N VAL A 940 18.93 -9.65 -19.95
CA VAL A 940 18.40 -9.29 -21.25
C VAL A 940 17.40 -10.35 -21.65
N THR A 941 16.23 -9.90 -22.06
CA THR A 941 15.19 -10.74 -22.63
C THR A 941 15.64 -11.35 -23.96
N ASN A 942 15.41 -12.64 -24.14
CA ASN A 942 15.66 -13.31 -25.42
C ASN A 942 14.64 -12.89 -26.50
N GLU A 943 14.73 -13.44 -27.72
CA GLU A 943 13.80 -13.13 -28.84
C GLU A 943 12.32 -13.38 -28.49
N SER A 944 12.05 -14.31 -27.57
CA SER A 944 10.70 -14.62 -27.07
C SER A 944 10.30 -13.79 -25.84
N GLY A 945 11.06 -12.74 -25.49
CA GLY A 945 10.79 -11.80 -24.40
C GLY A 945 11.03 -12.35 -22.99
N TYR A 946 11.62 -13.53 -22.86
CA TYR A 946 11.91 -14.12 -21.56
C TYR A 946 13.24 -13.63 -21.03
N ALA A 947 13.22 -13.02 -19.86
CA ALA A 947 14.39 -12.85 -19.02
C ALA A 947 14.43 -14.03 -18.05
N LYS A 948 15.48 -14.84 -18.16
CA LYS A 948 15.69 -16.00 -17.30
C LYS A 948 16.74 -15.67 -16.24
N MET A 949 16.47 -16.10 -15.02
CA MET A 949 17.31 -15.89 -13.88
C MET A 949 17.65 -17.23 -13.22
N ASN A 950 18.92 -17.60 -13.26
CA ASN A 950 19.44 -18.73 -12.49
C ASN A 950 19.23 -18.46 -11.00
N LEU A 951 18.63 -19.42 -10.31
CA LEU A 951 18.41 -19.36 -8.86
C LEU A 951 19.49 -20.18 -8.15
N ASN A 952 20.70 -19.64 -8.10
CA ASN A 952 21.84 -20.21 -7.39
C ASN A 952 21.90 -19.69 -5.95
N LEU A 953 20.76 -19.73 -5.27
CA LEU A 953 20.58 -19.24 -3.91
C LEU A 953 20.72 -20.43 -2.95
N ILE A 954 21.26 -20.20 -1.76
CA ILE A 954 21.24 -21.21 -0.68
C ILE A 954 19.79 -21.50 -0.25
N PRO A 955 19.54 -22.59 0.49
CA PRO A 955 18.20 -22.86 1.02
C PRO A 955 17.62 -21.68 1.83
N GLY A 956 16.35 -21.35 1.60
CA GLY A 956 15.67 -20.21 2.21
C GLY A 956 14.44 -19.74 1.42
N ASP A 957 13.73 -18.75 1.98
CA ASP A 957 12.63 -18.04 1.32
C ASP A 957 13.10 -16.66 0.86
N TYR A 958 12.73 -16.29 -0.37
CA TYR A 958 13.20 -15.10 -1.05
C TYR A 958 12.04 -14.43 -1.81
N ILE A 959 12.11 -13.11 -1.98
CA ILE A 959 11.26 -12.39 -2.93
C ILE A 959 12.14 -12.00 -4.11
N ILE A 960 11.76 -12.42 -5.32
CA ILE A 960 12.30 -11.83 -6.54
C ILE A 960 11.37 -10.72 -6.99
N THR A 961 11.91 -9.53 -7.17
CA THR A 961 11.21 -8.39 -7.77
C THR A 961 11.83 -8.11 -9.12
N ALA A 962 11.10 -8.37 -10.19
CA ALA A 962 11.46 -7.93 -11.52
C ALA A 962 11.05 -6.45 -11.67
N GLU A 963 11.99 -5.60 -12.01
CA GLU A 963 11.76 -4.19 -12.31
C GLU A 963 12.11 -3.90 -13.77
N TYR A 964 11.17 -3.25 -14.44
CA TYR A 964 11.29 -2.82 -15.83
C TYR A 964 10.34 -1.63 -16.05
N ASN A 965 10.87 -0.57 -16.67
CA ASN A 965 10.12 0.64 -17.01
C ASN A 965 9.43 1.35 -15.82
N GLY A 966 10.00 1.26 -14.61
CA GLY A 966 9.46 1.84 -13.38
C GLY A 966 8.28 1.07 -12.76
N LEU A 967 7.94 -0.10 -13.31
CA LEU A 967 7.00 -1.05 -12.70
C LEU A 967 7.78 -2.15 -11.99
N ARG A 968 7.34 -2.50 -10.79
CA ARG A 968 7.84 -3.62 -10.01
C ARG A 968 6.83 -4.76 -10.01
N TYR A 969 7.31 -5.98 -10.22
CA TYR A 969 6.52 -7.20 -10.21
C TYR A 969 7.24 -8.26 -9.39
N SER A 970 6.61 -8.70 -8.32
CA SER A 970 7.25 -9.58 -7.33
C SER A 970 6.66 -10.99 -7.36
N ASN A 971 7.52 -11.99 -7.20
CA ASN A 971 7.19 -13.39 -7.03
C ASN A 971 7.95 -13.98 -5.83
N ASN A 972 7.38 -15.01 -5.23
CA ASN A 972 8.02 -15.75 -4.14
C ASN A 972 8.94 -16.85 -4.71
N ILE A 973 10.15 -16.96 -4.15
CA ILE A 973 11.13 -17.99 -4.49
C ILE A 973 11.49 -18.76 -3.22
N LYS A 974 11.32 -20.08 -3.25
CA LYS A 974 11.68 -20.96 -2.14
C LYS A 974 12.72 -21.99 -2.57
N ILE A 975 13.85 -21.99 -1.88
CA ILE A 975 14.91 -22.97 -2.09
C ILE A 975 14.94 -23.97 -0.94
N LEU A 976 14.72 -25.23 -1.25
CA LEU A 976 14.72 -26.33 -0.29
C LEU A 976 16.14 -26.91 -0.14
N PRO A 977 16.58 -27.30 1.07
CA PRO A 977 17.88 -27.92 1.27
C PRO A 977 17.95 -29.33 0.66
N VAL A 978 19.13 -29.71 0.17
CA VAL A 978 19.45 -31.09 -0.26
C VAL A 978 20.15 -31.91 0.82
N LEU A 979 20.59 -31.26 1.91
CA LEU A 979 21.16 -31.91 3.08
C LEU A 979 20.27 -31.67 4.28
N SER A 980 20.01 -32.72 5.05
CA SER A 980 19.34 -32.61 6.34
C SER A 980 19.92 -33.60 7.35
N ALA A 981 20.19 -33.13 8.56
CA ALA A 981 20.62 -33.93 9.68
C ALA A 981 20.12 -33.30 10.99
N ARG A 982 20.12 -34.08 12.07
CA ARG A 982 19.70 -33.64 13.40
C ARG A 982 20.89 -33.63 14.34
N ASP A 983 20.84 -32.77 15.34
CA ASP A 983 21.79 -32.81 16.44
C ASP A 983 21.68 -34.16 17.18
N VAL A 984 22.81 -34.65 17.67
CA VAL A 984 22.90 -35.95 18.36
C VAL A 984 23.32 -35.72 19.81
N THR A 985 22.58 -36.33 20.73
CA THR A 985 23.02 -36.48 22.13
C THR A 985 23.19 -37.96 22.40
N MET A 986 24.35 -38.36 22.90
CA MET A 986 24.71 -39.77 23.12
C MET A 986 25.52 -39.95 24.39
N SER A 987 25.57 -41.17 24.92
CA SER A 987 26.48 -41.55 26.00
C SER A 987 27.82 -42.03 25.44
N TYR A 988 28.90 -41.80 26.19
CA TYR A 988 30.23 -42.24 25.79
C TYR A 988 30.26 -43.74 25.43
N ARG A 989 30.57 -44.04 24.15
CA ARG A 989 30.64 -45.39 23.55
C ARG A 989 29.32 -46.17 23.45
N ASP A 990 28.17 -45.50 23.33
CA ASP A 990 26.88 -46.20 23.16
C ASP A 990 26.60 -46.72 21.73
N GLY A 991 27.48 -46.42 20.76
CA GLY A 991 27.36 -46.87 19.37
C GLY A 991 26.47 -46.00 18.48
N THR A 992 25.98 -44.86 18.97
CA THR A 992 25.20 -43.90 18.18
C THR A 992 25.99 -43.39 16.98
N LYS A 993 25.31 -43.29 15.83
CA LYS A 993 25.86 -42.78 14.58
C LYS A 993 25.29 -41.40 14.29
N PHE A 994 26.11 -40.55 13.73
CA PHE A 994 25.64 -39.31 13.13
C PHE A 994 25.20 -39.60 11.68
N GLU A 995 23.98 -39.18 11.34
CA GLU A 995 23.35 -39.47 10.04
C GLU A 995 23.01 -38.19 9.29
N VAL A 996 23.32 -38.17 8.00
CA VAL A 996 22.96 -37.09 7.08
C VAL A 996 22.16 -37.67 5.93
N LYS A 997 20.97 -37.13 5.69
CA LYS A 997 20.19 -37.41 4.49
C LYS A 997 20.55 -36.45 3.38
N VAL A 998 20.71 -37.01 2.18
CA VAL A 998 21.01 -36.31 0.94
C VAL A 998 19.89 -36.55 -0.05
N LEU A 999 19.38 -35.46 -0.63
CA LEU A 999 18.39 -35.50 -1.68
C LEU A 999 19.01 -35.06 -3.01
N ASP A 1000 18.44 -35.55 -4.12
CA ASP A 1000 18.77 -35.08 -5.46
C ASP A 1000 18.13 -33.70 -5.72
N GLY A 1001 18.39 -33.14 -6.90
CA GLY A 1001 17.80 -31.85 -7.29
C GLY A 1001 16.27 -31.89 -7.42
N GLN A 1002 15.64 -33.05 -7.35
CA GLN A 1002 14.20 -33.26 -7.50
C GLN A 1002 13.52 -33.60 -6.17
N GLY A 1003 14.29 -33.76 -5.09
CA GLY A 1003 13.80 -34.07 -3.75
C GLY A 1003 13.74 -35.56 -3.41
N ASN A 1004 14.28 -36.44 -4.26
CA ASN A 1004 14.35 -37.88 -3.99
C ASN A 1004 15.64 -38.24 -3.25
N ALA A 1005 15.68 -39.41 -2.61
CA ALA A 1005 16.91 -39.94 -2.01
C ALA A 1005 18.04 -40.00 -3.05
N TYR A 1006 19.24 -39.52 -2.68
CA TYR A 1006 20.38 -39.51 -3.60
C TYR A 1006 21.46 -40.53 -3.17
N PRO A 1007 21.42 -41.76 -3.70
CA PRO A 1007 22.36 -42.81 -3.33
C PRO A 1007 23.74 -42.63 -3.97
N ASN A 1008 24.73 -43.32 -3.41
CA ASN A 1008 26.09 -43.41 -3.92
C ASN A 1008 26.84 -42.06 -4.00
N GLN A 1009 26.49 -41.12 -3.13
CA GLN A 1009 27.11 -39.79 -3.07
C GLN A 1009 28.15 -39.70 -1.95
N ASN A 1010 29.30 -39.10 -2.27
CA ASN A 1010 30.38 -38.88 -1.31
C ASN A 1010 30.06 -37.68 -0.41
N ILE A 1011 29.99 -37.94 0.89
CA ILE A 1011 29.77 -36.97 1.95
C ILE A 1011 31.02 -36.86 2.80
N THR A 1012 31.52 -35.64 2.95
CA THR A 1012 32.65 -35.34 3.83
C THR A 1012 32.11 -34.84 5.16
N PHE A 1013 32.37 -35.59 6.23
CA PHE A 1013 32.19 -35.13 7.59
C PHE A 1013 33.48 -34.50 8.09
N ASN A 1014 33.41 -33.36 8.76
CA ASN A 1014 34.52 -32.77 9.49
C ASN A 1014 34.13 -32.59 10.95
N ILE A 1015 34.94 -33.13 11.84
CA ILE A 1015 34.81 -32.95 13.29
C ILE A 1015 36.20 -32.69 13.87
N ASN A 1016 36.36 -31.57 14.57
CA ASN A 1016 37.65 -31.10 15.13
C ASN A 1016 38.82 -31.05 14.13
N GLY A 1017 38.54 -30.75 12.85
CA GLY A 1017 39.58 -30.66 11.81
C GLY A 1017 39.99 -32.02 11.22
N VAL A 1018 39.33 -33.11 11.62
CA VAL A 1018 39.53 -34.45 11.03
C VAL A 1018 38.39 -34.74 10.05
N PHE A 1019 38.77 -35.13 8.82
CA PHE A 1019 37.85 -35.36 7.72
C PHE A 1019 37.57 -36.86 7.51
N TYR A 1020 36.30 -37.22 7.38
CA TYR A 1020 35.83 -38.57 7.09
C TYR A 1020 34.95 -38.56 5.84
N GLN A 1021 35.23 -39.44 4.88
CA GLN A 1021 34.37 -39.63 3.72
C GLN A 1021 33.46 -40.84 3.91
N LYS A 1022 32.17 -40.66 3.59
CA LYS A 1022 31.16 -41.71 3.60
C LYS A 1022 30.29 -41.61 2.36
N VAL A 1023 29.75 -42.74 1.94
CA VAL A 1023 28.86 -42.84 0.79
C VAL A 1023 27.42 -42.96 1.29
N THR A 1024 26.47 -42.29 0.63
CA THR A 1024 25.05 -42.46 0.92
C THR A 1024 24.54 -43.83 0.48
N ASP A 1025 23.65 -44.42 1.28
CA ASP A 1025 22.91 -45.65 0.93
C ASP A 1025 21.76 -45.38 -0.05
N ASP A 1026 21.00 -46.43 -0.39
CA ASP A 1026 19.84 -46.38 -1.29
C ASP A 1026 18.74 -45.40 -0.84
N ASP A 1027 18.65 -45.12 0.47
CA ASP A 1027 17.71 -44.17 1.07
C ASP A 1027 18.29 -42.75 1.18
N GLY A 1028 19.52 -42.53 0.67
CA GLY A 1028 20.21 -41.26 0.63
C GLY A 1028 20.93 -40.89 1.94
N TYR A 1029 21.19 -41.85 2.84
CA TYR A 1029 21.83 -41.59 4.13
C TYR A 1029 23.32 -41.93 4.15
N ALA A 1030 24.15 -40.97 4.54
CA ALA A 1030 25.54 -41.21 4.94
C ALA A 1030 25.64 -41.26 6.47
N ARG A 1031 26.39 -42.22 7.01
CA ARG A 1031 26.49 -42.47 8.46
C ARG A 1031 27.93 -42.49 8.95
N LEU A 1032 28.20 -41.74 10.02
CA LEU A 1032 29.49 -41.70 10.71
C LEU A 1032 29.35 -42.24 12.14
N ASN A 1033 30.16 -43.24 12.50
CA ASN A 1033 30.25 -43.70 13.89
C ASN A 1033 30.99 -42.66 14.72
N ILE A 1034 30.45 -42.30 15.89
CA ILE A 1034 31.08 -41.32 16.79
C ILE A 1034 31.77 -42.04 17.95
N ASN A 1035 33.07 -41.79 18.13
CA ASN A 1035 33.88 -42.35 19.21
C ASN A 1035 34.85 -41.28 19.75
N LEU A 1036 34.29 -40.17 20.23
CA LEU A 1036 35.02 -39.07 20.87
C LEU A 1036 34.80 -39.11 22.39
N MET A 1037 35.68 -38.47 23.16
CA MET A 1037 35.53 -38.32 24.62
C MET A 1037 34.26 -37.51 24.96
N PRO A 1038 33.76 -37.57 26.21
CA PRO A 1038 32.67 -36.69 26.64
C PRO A 1038 32.97 -35.21 26.37
N GLY A 1039 31.97 -34.49 25.86
CA GLY A 1039 32.12 -33.09 25.43
C GLY A 1039 31.12 -32.66 24.36
N GLU A 1040 31.15 -31.37 24.02
CA GLU A 1040 30.37 -30.79 22.93
C GLU A 1040 31.23 -30.60 21.69
N TYR A 1041 30.75 -31.11 20.56
CA TYR A 1041 31.44 -31.04 19.27
C TYR A 1041 30.53 -30.47 18.20
N ILE A 1042 31.12 -29.78 17.23
CA ILE A 1042 30.45 -29.38 15.99
C ILE A 1042 30.92 -30.32 14.90
N ILE A 1043 29.96 -30.99 14.25
CA ILE A 1043 30.20 -31.75 13.03
C ILE A 1043 29.67 -30.96 11.85
N THR A 1044 30.49 -30.78 10.82
CA THR A 1044 30.03 -30.25 9.54
C THR A 1044 29.95 -31.39 8.52
N SER A 1045 28.89 -31.39 7.73
CA SER A 1045 28.68 -32.38 6.67
C SER A 1045 28.60 -31.66 5.33
N GLU A 1046 29.37 -32.14 4.37
CA GLU A 1046 29.53 -31.49 3.07
C GLU A 1046 29.22 -32.45 1.93
N TYR A 1047 28.39 -32.00 1.00
CA TYR A 1047 28.08 -32.66 -0.26
C TYR A 1047 28.23 -31.65 -1.41
N GLY A 1048 29.29 -31.78 -2.21
CA GLY A 1048 29.68 -30.72 -3.13
C GLY A 1048 29.94 -29.40 -2.39
N THR A 1049 29.18 -28.35 -2.67
CA THR A 1049 29.22 -27.08 -1.90
C THR A 1049 28.10 -26.94 -0.87
N ALA A 1050 27.17 -27.90 -0.79
CA ALA A 1050 26.14 -27.88 0.25
C ALA A 1050 26.79 -28.26 1.59
N ARG A 1051 26.55 -27.46 2.62
CA ARG A 1051 27.10 -27.69 3.97
C ARG A 1051 26.02 -27.52 5.02
N ILE A 1052 25.99 -28.41 5.99
CA ILE A 1052 25.20 -28.28 7.21
C ILE A 1052 26.09 -28.51 8.42
N ALA A 1053 25.75 -27.87 9.54
CA ALA A 1053 26.45 -28.04 10.81
C ALA A 1053 25.46 -28.51 11.86
N ASN A 1054 25.87 -29.47 12.66
CA ASN A 1054 25.07 -30.04 13.74
C ASN A 1054 25.92 -30.17 15.00
N LYS A 1055 25.25 -30.21 16.15
CA LYS A 1055 25.90 -30.45 17.43
C LYS A 1055 25.90 -31.94 17.75
N ILE A 1056 27.02 -32.41 18.28
CA ILE A 1056 27.12 -33.71 18.94
C ILE A 1056 27.47 -33.46 20.40
N ASN A 1057 26.61 -33.89 21.31
CA ASN A 1057 26.82 -33.81 22.76
C ASN A 1057 27.02 -35.23 23.32
N ILE A 1058 28.21 -35.50 23.86
CA ILE A 1058 28.57 -36.80 24.43
C ILE A 1058 28.62 -36.66 25.94
N ARG A 1059 27.75 -37.40 26.64
CA ARG A 1059 27.64 -37.43 28.10
C ARG A 1059 28.38 -38.59 28.73
#